data_AF-A0A523A6R1-F1
#
_entry.id   AF-A0A523A6R1-F1
#
_cell.length_a   1.000
_cell.length_b   1.000
_cell.length_c   1.000
_cell.angle_alpha   90.00
_cell.angle_beta   90.00
_cell.angle_gamma   90.00
#
_symmetry.space_group_name_H-M   'P 1'
#
loop_
_entity.id
_entity.type
_entity.pdbx_description
1 polymer ?
#
loop_
_entity_poly.entity_id
_entity_poly.type
_entity_poly.pdbx_seq_one_letter_code
_entity_poly.pdbx_strand_id
1 'polypeptide(L)'
;MGKIIGIDLGTTNSCVAIMEGGEPKVLTNVEGNRTTPSVVAFNDAGERLVGQVAKRQAVTNPSRTLYAIKRLVGRKFTDPEVRKSIEISPFRIVESPGGDAFVEVDGKKYAPAEIAAMVLTKMKQTAEEYLGEEVTDAVITVPAYFNDSQRQATKDAGKISGLNVQRIINEPTAAALAYGLDKKKEEKIAVFDLGGGTFDISILEIGDGVFEVKATNGDTFLGGEDFDMRIVNWLADEFKRDQGIDLRQDKMALQRLKEDAEKAKMELSTTMETDINLPFITADASGPKHLNIKLSRAKLEALVADLIERTVGPCRTALKDSGLSVSEINEVILVGGMTRMPLVQQKVKEIFGQDPHKGVNPDEVVAIGAAVQGGVLRGEVKDVLLLDVTPLSLGIETLGGVMTKLIEKNTTIPTKKSQIFSTAADNQPAVSIHVLQGEREMASTNKTIGRFDLANLPLAPRGLPQIEVTFDLDANGILNVSAKDMGTGKEQFIKIQASSGLSKDEIERMTRDADLHADEDRKRRTLVEARNQADSLVYATGKSIKDLGDKVDAKTKDKVESEIANLRKLMEGDDVEAINKGIETLTQASHKLAEIMYSQAGQPGAASAGAAGAAGATAAEAGAGRPDKDEDVVDADYEEVK
;
A
#
# COMPACT_ATOMS: atom_id res chain seq x y z
N MET A 1 15.85 -12.06 -16.62
CA MET A 1 14.99 -10.89 -16.35
C MET A 1 14.42 -11.12 -14.96
N GLY A 2 14.48 -10.15 -14.06
CA GLY A 2 13.93 -10.30 -12.70
C GLY A 2 12.40 -10.42 -12.71
N LYS A 3 11.81 -10.80 -11.58
CA LYS A 3 10.35 -10.89 -11.45
C LYS A 3 9.68 -9.51 -11.61
N ILE A 4 8.45 -9.49 -12.13
CA ILE A 4 7.55 -8.33 -12.02
C ILE A 4 6.77 -8.49 -10.72
N ILE A 5 6.90 -7.54 -9.79
CA ILE A 5 6.17 -7.58 -8.52
C ILE A 5 4.81 -6.89 -8.63
N GLY A 6 3.79 -7.44 -7.96
CA GLY A 6 2.48 -6.82 -7.83
C GLY A 6 2.40 -6.05 -6.52
N ILE A 7 2.17 -4.74 -6.57
CA ILE A 7 2.05 -3.89 -5.38
C ILE A 7 0.64 -3.32 -5.31
N ASP A 8 -0.06 -3.64 -4.23
CA ASP A 8 -1.18 -2.85 -3.75
C ASP A 8 -0.67 -1.65 -2.95
N LEU A 9 -0.86 -0.43 -3.48
CA LEU A 9 -0.49 0.82 -2.82
C LEU A 9 -1.73 1.43 -2.16
N GLY A 10 -2.25 0.85 -1.08
CA GLY A 10 -3.47 1.32 -0.42
C GLY A 10 -3.28 2.58 0.44
N THR A 11 -4.38 3.25 0.81
CA THR A 11 -4.35 4.50 1.60
C THR A 11 -3.81 4.32 3.02
N THR A 12 -4.15 3.20 3.66
CA THR A 12 -3.83 2.91 5.07
C THR A 12 -2.77 1.83 5.19
N ASN A 13 -2.82 0.80 4.34
CA ASN A 13 -1.84 -0.27 4.24
C ASN A 13 -1.48 -0.50 2.76
N SER A 14 -0.29 -1.00 2.50
CA SER A 14 0.18 -1.50 1.22
C SER A 14 0.56 -2.97 1.34
N CYS A 15 0.46 -3.73 0.25
CA CYS A 15 0.72 -5.17 0.20
C CYS A 15 1.53 -5.49 -1.07
N VAL A 16 2.45 -6.45 -0.99
CA VAL A 16 3.27 -6.85 -2.15
C VAL A 16 3.21 -8.37 -2.36
N ALA A 17 3.05 -8.77 -3.62
CA ALA A 17 2.99 -10.15 -4.05
C ALA A 17 3.83 -10.39 -5.31
N ILE A 18 4.13 -11.65 -5.58
CA ILE A 18 4.91 -12.13 -6.73
C ILE A 18 4.25 -13.36 -7.34
N MET A 19 4.62 -13.72 -8.58
CA MET A 19 4.40 -15.07 -9.08
C MET A 19 5.56 -16.00 -8.63
N GLU A 20 5.23 -17.20 -8.17
CA GLU A 20 6.18 -18.23 -7.77
C GLU A 20 5.59 -19.62 -8.09
N GLY A 21 6.29 -20.41 -8.92
CA GLY A 21 5.81 -21.74 -9.32
C GLY A 21 4.52 -21.77 -10.17
N GLY A 22 4.06 -20.61 -10.65
CA GLY A 22 2.78 -20.46 -11.33
C GLY A 22 1.64 -19.95 -10.43
N GLU A 23 1.86 -19.88 -9.11
CA GLU A 23 0.90 -19.37 -8.14
C GLU A 23 1.28 -17.96 -7.65
N PRO A 24 0.30 -17.09 -7.34
CA PRO A 24 0.57 -15.78 -6.75
C PRO A 24 0.81 -15.89 -5.23
N LYS A 25 1.85 -15.22 -4.74
CA LYS A 25 2.30 -15.28 -3.34
C LYS A 25 2.52 -13.89 -2.76
N VAL A 26 1.71 -13.52 -1.77
CA VAL A 26 1.94 -12.32 -0.93
C VAL A 26 3.13 -12.55 -0.01
N LEU A 27 4.02 -11.57 0.05
CA LEU A 27 5.24 -11.59 0.83
C LEU A 27 5.04 -10.99 2.23
N THR A 28 5.96 -11.31 3.13
CA THR A 28 5.96 -10.83 4.51
C THR A 28 7.09 -9.82 4.68
N ASN A 29 6.83 -8.64 5.24
CA ASN A 29 7.85 -7.64 5.56
C ASN A 29 8.77 -8.10 6.71
N VAL A 30 9.90 -7.39 6.89
CA VAL A 30 10.85 -7.67 7.98
C VAL A 30 10.24 -7.58 9.38
N GLU A 31 9.12 -6.86 9.53
CA GLU A 31 8.36 -6.76 10.77
C GLU A 31 7.39 -7.95 11.00
N GLY A 32 7.36 -8.95 10.10
CA GLY A 32 6.58 -10.18 10.22
C GLY A 32 5.13 -10.08 9.71
N ASN A 33 4.76 -9.04 8.97
CA ASN A 33 3.40 -8.76 8.53
C ASN A 33 3.25 -8.86 7.00
N ARG A 34 2.11 -9.35 6.53
CA ARG A 34 1.78 -9.47 5.09
C ARG A 34 1.35 -8.14 4.45
N THR A 35 0.95 -7.18 5.29
CA THR A 35 0.66 -5.81 4.89
C THR A 35 1.56 -4.84 5.69
N THR A 36 1.83 -3.68 5.09
CA THR A 36 2.68 -2.64 5.67
C THR A 36 1.89 -1.33 5.75
N PRO A 37 1.83 -0.64 6.91
CA PRO A 37 1.14 0.65 6.99
C PRO A 37 1.68 1.65 5.96
N SER A 38 0.80 2.34 5.23
CA SER A 38 1.12 3.41 4.27
C SER A 38 1.43 4.72 5.01
N VAL A 39 2.41 4.64 5.91
CA VAL A 39 2.82 5.68 6.85
C VAL A 39 4.32 5.92 6.70
N VAL A 40 4.70 7.20 6.61
CA VAL A 40 6.09 7.66 6.53
C VAL A 40 6.31 8.66 7.66
N ALA A 41 7.45 8.66 8.32
CA ALA A 41 7.78 9.66 9.32
C ALA A 41 9.24 10.12 9.21
N PHE A 42 9.50 11.35 9.68
CA PHE A 42 10.85 11.88 9.84
C PHE A 42 11.12 12.11 11.33
N ASN A 43 12.16 11.49 11.88
CA ASN A 43 12.53 11.67 13.29
C ASN A 43 13.41 12.93 13.49
N ASP A 44 13.77 13.24 14.74
CA ASP A 44 14.59 14.44 15.07
C ASP A 44 15.98 14.45 14.42
N ALA A 45 16.52 13.29 14.02
CA ALA A 45 17.78 13.18 13.30
C ALA A 45 17.61 13.32 11.77
N GLY A 46 16.39 13.57 11.28
CA GLY A 46 16.05 13.62 9.86
C GLY A 46 15.99 12.24 9.18
N GLU A 47 16.04 11.14 9.94
CA GLU A 47 15.91 9.80 9.41
C GLU A 47 14.46 9.48 9.02
N ARG A 48 14.32 8.85 7.85
CA ARG A 48 13.06 8.41 7.26
C ARG A 48 12.67 7.05 7.82
N LEU A 49 11.50 6.98 8.44
CA LEU A 49 10.86 5.75 8.90
C LEU A 49 9.67 5.45 7.98
N VAL A 50 9.43 4.17 7.68
CA VAL A 50 8.31 3.72 6.83
C VAL A 50 7.61 2.53 7.51
N GLY A 51 6.30 2.40 7.32
CA GLY A 51 5.56 1.23 7.77
C GLY A 51 5.29 1.22 9.28
N GLN A 52 5.44 0.05 9.90
CA GLN A 52 5.08 -0.17 11.30
C GLN A 52 5.91 0.68 12.27
N VAL A 53 7.17 0.97 11.94
CA VAL A 53 8.03 1.84 12.76
C VAL A 53 7.53 3.28 12.72
N ALA A 54 7.14 3.79 11.54
CA ALA A 54 6.51 5.10 11.40
C ALA A 54 5.15 5.18 12.12
N LYS A 55 4.28 4.17 11.98
CA LYS A 55 2.99 4.14 12.70
C LYS A 55 3.15 4.18 14.22
N ARG A 56 4.16 3.48 14.80
CA ARG A 56 4.39 3.45 16.26
C ARG A 56 4.74 4.79 16.89
N GLN A 57 5.49 5.65 16.20
CA GLN A 57 5.94 6.93 16.74
C GLN A 57 5.00 8.11 16.44
N ALA A 58 3.86 7.85 15.77
CA ALA A 58 2.90 8.87 15.33
C ALA A 58 2.39 9.75 16.49
N VAL A 59 2.04 9.13 17.63
CA VAL A 59 1.57 9.79 18.85
C VAL A 59 2.50 10.90 19.34
N THR A 60 3.81 10.65 19.30
CA THR A 60 4.84 11.56 19.82
C THR A 60 5.41 12.50 18.77
N ASN A 61 5.16 12.24 17.48
CA ASN A 61 5.67 13.01 16.35
C ASN A 61 4.58 13.30 15.29
N PRO A 62 3.40 13.81 15.66
CA PRO A 62 2.25 13.85 14.76
C PRO A 62 2.41 14.84 13.60
N SER A 63 3.26 15.87 13.73
CA SER A 63 3.52 16.84 12.66
C SER A 63 4.49 16.39 11.58
N ARG A 64 5.34 15.38 11.85
CA ARG A 64 6.30 14.81 10.89
C ARG A 64 5.92 13.39 10.43
N THR A 65 4.76 12.89 10.88
CA THR A 65 4.22 11.58 10.50
C THR A 65 3.14 11.76 9.46
N LEU A 66 3.43 11.30 8.24
CA LEU A 66 2.62 11.44 7.05
C LEU A 66 1.86 10.13 6.80
N TYR A 67 0.54 10.21 6.68
CA TYR A 67 -0.34 9.07 6.43
C TYR A 67 -1.52 9.49 5.55
N ALA A 68 -2.25 8.51 5.02
CA ALA A 68 -3.37 8.71 4.09
C ALA A 68 -3.01 9.55 2.84
N ILE A 69 -1.72 9.66 2.50
CA ILE A 69 -1.21 10.54 1.43
C ILE A 69 -1.80 10.21 0.05
N LYS A 70 -2.25 8.96 -0.18
CA LYS A 70 -3.03 8.57 -1.37
C LYS A 70 -4.27 9.45 -1.60
N ARG A 71 -4.84 10.08 -0.56
CA ARG A 71 -5.93 11.07 -0.68
C ARG A 71 -5.48 12.42 -1.26
N LEU A 72 -4.19 12.74 -1.25
CA LEU A 72 -3.61 13.97 -1.80
C LEU A 72 -2.94 13.77 -3.18
N VAL A 73 -2.52 12.55 -3.51
CA VAL A 73 -1.92 12.19 -4.81
C VAL A 73 -2.80 12.67 -5.96
N GLY A 74 -2.20 13.45 -6.87
CA GLY A 74 -2.86 13.99 -8.07
C GLY A 74 -3.96 15.05 -7.83
N ARG A 75 -4.05 15.65 -6.63
CA ARG A 75 -5.02 16.71 -6.32
C ARG A 75 -4.41 18.11 -6.29
N LYS A 76 -5.22 19.11 -6.67
CA LYS A 76 -4.88 20.53 -6.52
C LYS A 76 -5.14 21.00 -5.09
N PHE A 77 -4.33 21.92 -4.58
CA PHE A 77 -4.46 22.46 -3.23
C PHE A 77 -5.85 23.09 -2.96
N THR A 78 -6.47 23.59 -4.04
CA THR A 78 -7.80 24.22 -4.01
C THR A 78 -8.97 23.24 -4.06
N ASP A 79 -8.75 21.94 -4.36
CA ASP A 79 -9.80 20.91 -4.47
C ASP A 79 -10.53 20.74 -3.12
N PRO A 80 -11.87 20.56 -3.08
CA PRO A 80 -12.64 20.46 -1.83
C PRO A 80 -12.19 19.34 -0.88
N GLU A 81 -11.71 18.23 -1.44
CA GLU A 81 -11.18 17.08 -0.71
C GLU A 81 -9.87 17.42 0.04
N VAL A 82 -9.03 18.26 -0.56
CA VAL A 82 -7.79 18.72 0.06
C VAL A 82 -8.08 19.68 1.20
N ARG A 83 -9.11 20.54 1.10
CA ARG A 83 -9.55 21.40 2.21
C ARG A 83 -9.97 20.59 3.43
N LYS A 84 -10.80 19.56 3.24
CA LYS A 84 -11.14 18.61 4.31
C LYS A 84 -9.90 17.94 4.91
N SER A 85 -8.92 17.60 4.07
CA SER A 85 -7.65 17.01 4.53
C SER A 85 -6.85 18.00 5.39
N ILE A 86 -6.76 19.28 5.00
CA ILE A 86 -6.11 20.34 5.79
C ILE A 86 -6.75 20.49 7.18
N GLU A 87 -8.08 20.36 7.28
CA GLU A 87 -8.81 20.50 8.54
C GLU A 87 -8.56 19.34 9.54
N ILE A 88 -8.18 18.15 9.05
CA ILE A 88 -8.06 16.92 9.87
C ILE A 88 -6.64 16.38 10.03
N SER A 89 -5.67 16.82 9.20
CA SER A 89 -4.30 16.32 9.22
C SER A 89 -3.44 17.03 10.30
N PRO A 90 -2.66 16.28 11.11
CA PRO A 90 -1.75 16.90 12.08
C PRO A 90 -0.48 17.48 11.45
N PHE A 91 -0.08 16.97 10.29
CA PHE A 91 1.01 17.45 9.44
C PHE A 91 0.53 18.58 8.51
N ARG A 92 1.47 19.41 8.03
CA ARG A 92 1.13 20.60 7.25
C ARG A 92 0.94 20.23 5.76
N ILE A 93 -0.24 20.51 5.23
CA ILE A 93 -0.52 20.48 3.79
C ILE A 93 -0.38 21.91 3.24
N VAL A 94 0.31 22.08 2.11
CA VAL A 94 0.69 23.38 1.52
C VAL A 94 0.51 23.38 0.01
N GLU A 95 0.41 24.57 -0.57
CA GLU A 95 0.38 24.75 -2.02
C GLU A 95 1.80 24.63 -2.62
N SER A 96 1.90 23.88 -3.72
CA SER A 96 3.08 23.86 -4.59
C SER A 96 3.12 25.11 -5.50
N PRO A 97 4.27 25.46 -6.11
CA PRO A 97 4.30 26.51 -7.13
C PRO A 97 3.37 26.27 -8.34
N GLY A 98 2.96 25.02 -8.58
CA GLY A 98 2.00 24.61 -9.62
C GLY A 98 0.53 24.49 -9.15
N GLY A 99 0.23 24.92 -7.92
CA GLY A 99 -1.11 24.83 -7.33
C GLY A 99 -1.50 23.43 -6.83
N ASP A 100 -0.55 22.49 -6.76
CA ASP A 100 -0.77 21.11 -6.30
C ASP A 100 -0.72 21.00 -4.77
N ALA A 101 -1.42 20.01 -4.23
CA ALA A 101 -1.41 19.72 -2.80
C ALA A 101 -0.11 19.02 -2.41
N PHE A 102 0.80 19.73 -1.74
CA PHE A 102 2.06 19.19 -1.21
C PHE A 102 1.96 19.05 0.32
N VAL A 103 2.89 18.33 0.93
CA VAL A 103 3.07 18.29 2.38
C VAL A 103 4.40 18.95 2.78
N GLU A 104 4.48 19.50 3.98
CA GLU A 104 5.67 20.20 4.48
C GLU A 104 6.10 19.64 5.83
N VAL A 105 7.36 19.25 5.93
CA VAL A 105 8.01 18.74 7.15
C VAL A 105 9.29 19.54 7.37
N ASP A 106 9.40 20.18 8.54
CA ASP A 106 10.53 21.05 8.94
C ASP A 106 10.96 22.08 7.86
N GLY A 107 9.98 22.61 7.11
CA GLY A 107 10.19 23.58 6.03
C GLY A 107 10.58 22.98 4.66
N LYS A 108 10.90 21.69 4.57
CA LYS A 108 11.02 20.99 3.28
C LYS A 108 9.63 20.60 2.77
N LYS A 109 9.32 20.98 1.54
CA LYS A 109 8.10 20.57 0.83
C LYS A 109 8.34 19.27 0.07
N TYR A 110 7.38 18.35 0.18
CA TYR A 110 7.37 17.05 -0.49
C TYR A 110 6.12 16.91 -1.35
N ALA A 111 6.27 16.32 -2.53
CA ALA A 111 5.12 15.94 -3.35
C ALA A 111 4.46 14.68 -2.78
N PRO A 112 3.13 14.50 -2.88
CA PRO A 112 2.47 13.26 -2.46
C PRO A 112 3.03 12.00 -3.16
N ALA A 113 3.46 12.14 -4.42
CA ALA A 113 4.11 11.08 -5.17
C ALA A 113 5.50 10.70 -4.60
N GLU A 114 6.25 11.67 -4.06
CA GLU A 114 7.54 11.44 -3.40
C GLU A 114 7.36 10.62 -2.11
N ILE A 115 6.33 10.95 -1.31
CA ILE A 115 6.01 10.19 -0.08
C ILE A 115 5.44 8.80 -0.40
N ALA A 116 4.61 8.69 -1.45
CA ALA A 116 4.13 7.40 -1.94
C ALA A 116 5.30 6.52 -2.44
N ALA A 117 6.30 7.11 -3.10
CA ALA A 117 7.51 6.42 -3.52
C ALA A 117 8.28 5.81 -2.33
N MET A 118 8.32 6.47 -1.17
CA MET A 118 8.96 5.92 0.03
C MET A 118 8.28 4.63 0.53
N VAL A 119 6.94 4.54 0.39
CA VAL A 119 6.18 3.31 0.69
C VAL A 119 6.48 2.23 -0.37
N LEU A 120 6.50 2.60 -1.65
CA LEU A 120 6.87 1.69 -2.75
C LEU A 120 8.30 1.15 -2.63
N THR A 121 9.27 1.96 -2.18
CA THR A 121 10.64 1.52 -1.89
C THR A 121 10.66 0.45 -0.79
N LYS A 122 9.86 0.57 0.27
CA LYS A 122 9.74 -0.49 1.30
C LYS A 122 9.09 -1.76 0.74
N MET A 123 8.18 -1.65 -0.24
CA MET A 123 7.57 -2.81 -0.92
C MET A 123 8.57 -3.50 -1.85
N LYS A 124 9.36 -2.72 -2.62
CA LYS A 124 10.50 -3.20 -3.40
C LYS A 124 11.50 -3.94 -2.51
N GLN A 125 11.97 -3.32 -1.43
CA GLN A 125 12.90 -3.94 -0.46
C GLN A 125 12.37 -5.26 0.08
N THR A 126 11.09 -5.32 0.47
CA THR A 126 10.45 -6.55 0.95
C THR A 126 10.49 -7.69 -0.08
N ALA A 127 10.35 -7.36 -1.37
CA ALA A 127 10.49 -8.35 -2.44
C ALA A 127 11.96 -8.73 -2.71
N GLU A 128 12.88 -7.77 -2.70
CA GLU A 128 14.32 -8.01 -2.90
C GLU A 128 14.92 -8.90 -1.80
N GLU A 129 14.53 -8.67 -0.53
CA GLU A 129 14.97 -9.48 0.61
C GLU A 129 14.44 -10.91 0.56
N TYR A 130 13.23 -11.11 0.03
CA TYR A 130 12.65 -12.44 -0.16
C TYR A 130 13.27 -13.18 -1.36
N LEU A 131 13.53 -12.47 -2.47
CA LEU A 131 14.02 -13.06 -3.72
C LEU A 131 15.55 -13.25 -3.74
N GLY A 132 16.31 -12.45 -3.00
CA GLY A 132 17.78 -12.41 -3.06
C GLY A 132 18.34 -11.75 -4.33
N GLU A 133 17.51 -11.07 -5.12
CA GLU A 133 17.88 -10.34 -6.34
C GLU A 133 17.23 -8.95 -6.40
N GLU A 134 17.77 -8.06 -7.23
CA GLU A 134 17.25 -6.69 -7.43
C GLU A 134 15.91 -6.72 -8.19
N VAL A 135 14.95 -5.92 -7.73
CA VAL A 135 13.62 -5.79 -8.35
C VAL A 135 13.51 -4.44 -9.07
N THR A 136 13.32 -4.50 -10.39
CA THR A 136 13.25 -3.29 -11.25
C THR A 136 11.90 -3.09 -11.94
N ASP A 137 11.03 -4.10 -11.99
CA ASP A 137 9.74 -4.05 -12.69
C ASP A 137 8.56 -4.28 -11.73
N ALA A 138 7.49 -3.48 -11.86
CA ALA A 138 6.29 -3.63 -11.04
C ALA A 138 4.97 -3.38 -11.79
N VAL A 139 3.90 -4.02 -11.31
CA VAL A 139 2.51 -3.63 -11.52
C VAL A 139 2.03 -2.94 -10.24
N ILE A 140 1.45 -1.75 -10.35
CA ILE A 140 1.00 -0.95 -9.19
C ILE A 140 -0.50 -0.68 -9.31
N THR A 141 -1.23 -0.82 -8.22
CA THR A 141 -2.69 -0.62 -8.18
C THR A 141 -3.10 0.85 -8.04
N VAL A 142 -4.28 1.18 -8.55
CA VAL A 142 -5.00 2.43 -8.29
C VAL A 142 -6.50 2.17 -8.14
N PRO A 143 -7.24 3.02 -7.40
CA PRO A 143 -8.69 2.97 -7.35
C PRO A 143 -9.27 3.09 -8.76
N ALA A 144 -10.30 2.33 -9.10
CA ALA A 144 -10.86 2.32 -10.45
C ALA A 144 -11.31 3.73 -10.87
N TYR A 145 -11.88 4.49 -9.95
CA TYR A 145 -12.35 5.86 -10.18
C TYR A 145 -11.25 6.94 -10.10
N PHE A 146 -9.96 6.59 -10.07
CA PHE A 146 -8.86 7.57 -10.19
C PHE A 146 -8.87 8.28 -11.54
N ASN A 147 -8.72 9.60 -11.49
CA ASN A 147 -8.56 10.45 -12.68
C ASN A 147 -7.12 10.37 -13.26
N ASP A 148 -6.96 10.94 -14.46
CA ASP A 148 -5.70 10.95 -15.23
C ASP A 148 -4.49 11.49 -14.43
N SER A 149 -4.66 12.61 -13.70
CA SER A 149 -3.60 13.19 -12.85
C SER A 149 -3.22 12.30 -11.67
N GLN A 150 -4.18 11.57 -11.08
CA GLN A 150 -3.92 10.64 -9.98
C GLN A 150 -3.20 9.38 -10.48
N ARG A 151 -3.58 8.85 -11.64
CA ARG A 151 -2.91 7.71 -12.31
C ARG A 151 -1.46 8.05 -12.65
N GLN A 152 -1.22 9.22 -13.25
CA GLN A 152 0.13 9.67 -13.59
C GLN A 152 0.98 9.92 -12.33
N ALA A 153 0.44 10.56 -11.28
CA ALA A 153 1.18 10.77 -10.03
C ALA A 153 1.54 9.45 -9.31
N THR A 154 0.69 8.42 -9.36
CA THR A 154 1.03 7.08 -8.87
C THR A 154 2.12 6.41 -9.72
N LYS A 155 2.06 6.55 -11.04
CA LYS A 155 3.10 6.05 -11.96
C LYS A 155 4.45 6.74 -11.73
N ASP A 156 4.44 8.04 -11.46
CA ASP A 156 5.63 8.82 -11.11
C ASP A 156 6.19 8.40 -9.74
N ALA A 157 5.34 8.10 -8.75
CA ALA A 157 5.79 7.52 -7.48
C ALA A 157 6.55 6.19 -7.68
N GLY A 158 6.05 5.32 -8.57
CA GLY A 158 6.78 4.11 -8.99
C GLY A 158 8.15 4.42 -9.57
N LYS A 159 8.23 5.36 -10.53
CA LYS A 159 9.51 5.78 -11.11
C LYS A 159 10.47 6.40 -10.07
N ILE A 160 9.97 7.20 -9.13
CA ILE A 160 10.77 7.77 -8.04
C ILE A 160 11.32 6.67 -7.12
N SER A 161 10.56 5.61 -6.88
CA SER A 161 10.99 4.45 -6.07
C SER A 161 11.98 3.48 -6.77
N GLY A 162 12.43 3.81 -7.99
CA GLY A 162 13.31 2.95 -8.78
C GLY A 162 12.62 1.73 -9.39
N LEU A 163 11.31 1.84 -9.69
CA LEU A 163 10.51 0.80 -10.34
C LEU A 163 10.04 1.25 -11.74
N ASN A 164 10.27 0.40 -12.73
CA ASN A 164 9.61 0.48 -14.03
C ASN A 164 8.16 0.01 -13.87
N VAL A 165 7.22 0.95 -13.92
CA VAL A 165 5.78 0.65 -13.83
C VAL A 165 5.30 0.08 -15.16
N GLN A 166 5.28 -1.26 -15.25
CA GLN A 166 4.90 -2.02 -16.44
C GLN A 166 3.38 -1.94 -16.70
N ARG A 167 2.57 -1.81 -15.64
CA ARG A 167 1.14 -1.57 -15.71
C ARG A 167 0.65 -0.83 -14.46
N ILE A 168 -0.23 0.14 -14.67
CA ILE A 168 -1.19 0.59 -13.64
C ILE A 168 -2.46 -0.26 -13.81
N ILE A 169 -2.90 -0.95 -12.75
CA ILE A 169 -4.12 -1.78 -12.75
C ILE A 169 -5.16 -1.21 -11.77
N ASN A 170 -6.43 -1.32 -12.12
CA ASN A 170 -7.53 -0.91 -11.24
C ASN A 170 -7.70 -1.92 -10.08
N GLU A 171 -7.92 -1.44 -8.85
CA GLU A 171 -8.04 -2.26 -7.63
C GLU A 171 -9.13 -3.35 -7.74
N PRO A 172 -10.38 -3.04 -8.16
CA PRO A 172 -11.41 -4.04 -8.42
C PRO A 172 -11.05 -5.05 -9.52
N THR A 173 -10.35 -4.60 -10.57
CA THR A 173 -9.90 -5.46 -11.68
C THR A 173 -8.82 -6.45 -11.22
N ALA A 174 -7.87 -6.00 -10.39
CA ALA A 174 -6.89 -6.87 -9.76
C ALA A 174 -7.60 -7.90 -8.86
N ALA A 175 -8.55 -7.46 -8.03
CA ALA A 175 -9.32 -8.38 -7.19
C ALA A 175 -10.11 -9.43 -8.01
N ALA A 176 -10.67 -9.04 -9.15
CA ALA A 176 -11.33 -9.94 -10.08
C ALA A 176 -10.37 -10.96 -10.71
N LEU A 177 -9.17 -10.56 -11.14
CA LEU A 177 -8.14 -11.49 -11.65
C LEU A 177 -7.76 -12.55 -10.61
N ALA A 178 -7.55 -12.13 -9.36
CA ALA A 178 -7.22 -13.04 -8.26
C ALA A 178 -8.35 -14.03 -7.93
N TYR A 179 -9.61 -13.58 -8.02
CA TYR A 179 -10.79 -14.43 -7.82
C TYR A 179 -11.02 -15.40 -8.99
N GLY A 180 -10.85 -14.94 -10.22
CA GLY A 180 -11.25 -15.65 -11.43
C GLY A 180 -10.19 -16.59 -12.00
N LEU A 181 -8.95 -16.58 -11.51
CA LEU A 181 -7.84 -17.35 -12.09
C LEU A 181 -8.14 -18.86 -12.22
N ASP A 182 -8.80 -19.44 -11.23
CA ASP A 182 -9.20 -20.86 -11.22
C ASP A 182 -10.62 -21.12 -11.76
N LYS A 183 -11.34 -20.08 -12.19
CA LYS A 183 -12.74 -20.17 -12.61
C LYS A 183 -12.85 -20.56 -14.09
N LYS A 184 -13.64 -21.61 -14.36
CA LYS A 184 -13.91 -22.17 -15.70
C LYS A 184 -15.36 -21.99 -16.16
N LYS A 185 -16.09 -21.06 -15.54
CA LYS A 185 -17.48 -20.76 -15.86
C LYS A 185 -17.60 -19.27 -16.13
N GLU A 186 -18.51 -18.92 -17.01
CA GLU A 186 -18.99 -17.56 -17.17
C GLU A 186 -19.69 -17.11 -15.87
N GLU A 187 -19.14 -16.11 -15.21
CA GLU A 187 -19.65 -15.49 -13.98
C GLU A 187 -19.66 -13.96 -14.14
N LYS A 188 -20.83 -13.33 -13.99
CA LYS A 188 -21.00 -11.89 -13.84
C LYS A 188 -20.83 -11.53 -12.38
N ILE A 189 -19.85 -10.71 -12.04
CA ILE A 189 -19.51 -10.37 -10.65
C ILE A 189 -19.65 -8.88 -10.35
N ALA A 190 -19.90 -8.55 -9.09
CA ALA A 190 -19.79 -7.20 -8.56
C ALA A 190 -18.65 -7.13 -7.53
N VAL A 191 -17.62 -6.35 -7.80
CA VAL A 191 -16.50 -6.13 -6.86
C VAL A 191 -16.74 -4.83 -6.13
N PHE A 192 -17.07 -4.93 -4.84
CA PHE A 192 -17.30 -3.81 -3.93
C PHE A 192 -16.05 -3.60 -3.07
N ASP A 193 -15.27 -2.56 -3.38
CA ASP A 193 -14.05 -2.22 -2.67
C ASP A 193 -14.27 -0.99 -1.78
N LEU A 194 -14.22 -1.18 -0.46
CA LEU A 194 -14.25 -0.08 0.50
C LEU A 194 -12.98 -0.14 1.36
N GLY A 195 -11.96 0.60 0.92
CA GLY A 195 -10.67 0.69 1.57
C GLY A 195 -10.61 1.74 2.68
N GLY A 196 -9.38 2.08 3.08
CA GLY A 196 -9.13 3.14 4.06
C GLY A 196 -9.45 4.55 3.55
N GLY A 197 -9.31 4.81 2.24
CA GLY A 197 -9.47 6.15 1.68
C GLY A 197 -10.43 6.31 0.51
N THR A 198 -10.75 5.23 -0.19
CA THR A 198 -11.49 5.20 -1.45
C THR A 198 -12.56 4.11 -1.44
N PHE A 199 -13.60 4.35 -2.24
CA PHE A 199 -14.68 3.41 -2.52
C PHE A 199 -14.77 3.20 -4.03
N ASP A 200 -14.74 1.96 -4.49
CA ASP A 200 -15.01 1.59 -5.89
C ASP A 200 -16.05 0.47 -5.96
N ILE A 201 -16.82 0.47 -7.04
CA ILE A 201 -17.70 -0.63 -7.44
C ILE A 201 -17.54 -0.87 -8.94
N SER A 202 -17.11 -2.08 -9.29
CA SER A 202 -16.99 -2.51 -10.68
C SER A 202 -17.87 -3.74 -10.92
N ILE A 203 -18.57 -3.74 -12.05
CA ILE A 203 -19.33 -4.88 -12.56
C ILE A 203 -18.51 -5.51 -13.69
N LEU A 204 -18.16 -6.78 -13.54
CA LEU A 204 -17.32 -7.51 -14.50
C LEU A 204 -18.02 -8.78 -14.99
N GLU A 205 -17.60 -9.23 -16.16
CA GLU A 205 -17.95 -10.51 -16.76
C GLU A 205 -16.65 -11.30 -16.92
N ILE A 206 -16.60 -12.51 -16.32
CA ILE A 206 -15.43 -13.38 -16.30
C ILE A 206 -15.82 -14.70 -16.95
N GLY A 207 -15.12 -15.14 -18.00
CA GLY A 207 -15.40 -16.42 -18.66
C GLY A 207 -14.30 -16.79 -19.65
N ASP A 208 -13.95 -18.08 -19.73
CA ASP A 208 -12.93 -18.63 -20.64
C ASP A 208 -11.61 -17.83 -20.67
N GLY A 209 -11.17 -17.35 -19.50
CA GLY A 209 -9.95 -16.54 -19.33
C GLY A 209 -10.08 -15.07 -19.74
N VAL A 210 -11.23 -14.65 -20.25
CA VAL A 210 -11.54 -13.24 -20.51
C VAL A 210 -12.12 -12.59 -19.26
N PHE A 211 -11.62 -11.40 -18.93
CA PHE A 211 -12.09 -10.54 -17.84
C PHE A 211 -12.49 -9.20 -18.44
N GLU A 212 -13.79 -8.93 -18.55
CA GLU A 212 -14.32 -7.69 -19.13
C GLU A 212 -14.99 -6.83 -18.05
N VAL A 213 -14.49 -5.60 -17.85
CA VAL A 213 -15.18 -4.61 -17.00
C VAL A 213 -16.34 -4.02 -17.80
N LYS A 214 -17.58 -4.29 -17.38
CA LYS A 214 -18.79 -3.80 -18.05
C LYS A 214 -19.11 -2.37 -17.63
N ALA A 215 -18.89 -2.04 -16.34
CA ALA A 215 -19.00 -0.69 -15.82
C ALA A 215 -18.22 -0.52 -14.51
N THR A 216 -17.80 0.71 -14.23
CA THR A 216 -17.21 1.08 -12.94
C THR A 216 -17.71 2.43 -12.42
N ASN A 217 -17.78 2.57 -11.09
CA ASN A 217 -18.10 3.82 -10.43
C ASN A 217 -17.48 3.88 -9.02
N GLY A 218 -17.46 5.03 -8.36
CA GLY A 218 -16.83 5.14 -7.05
C GLY A 218 -16.81 6.54 -6.45
N ASP A 219 -16.10 6.66 -5.33
CA ASP A 219 -15.81 7.90 -4.63
C ASP A 219 -14.36 7.85 -4.11
N THR A 220 -13.48 8.66 -4.71
CA THR A 220 -12.04 8.71 -4.36
C THR A 220 -11.76 9.47 -3.06
N PHE A 221 -12.79 9.85 -2.30
CA PHE A 221 -12.73 10.45 -0.97
C PHE A 221 -13.88 9.95 -0.07
N LEU A 222 -14.01 8.61 -0.02
CA LEU A 222 -14.88 7.87 0.89
C LEU A 222 -14.14 6.62 1.36
N GLY A 223 -13.95 6.42 2.67
CA GLY A 223 -13.29 5.21 3.18
C GLY A 223 -13.14 5.21 4.69
N GLY A 224 -12.47 4.19 5.23
CA GLY A 224 -12.31 3.99 6.68
C GLY A 224 -11.80 5.20 7.48
N GLU A 225 -10.97 6.07 6.90
CA GLU A 225 -10.50 7.33 7.49
C GLU A 225 -11.67 8.26 7.85
N ASP A 226 -12.74 8.30 7.04
CA ASP A 226 -13.92 9.14 7.33
C ASP A 226 -14.74 8.56 8.49
N PHE A 227 -14.80 7.23 8.60
CA PHE A 227 -15.47 6.53 9.68
C PHE A 227 -14.74 6.79 11.01
N ASP A 228 -13.41 6.74 11.02
CA ASP A 228 -12.59 7.11 12.18
C ASP A 228 -12.85 8.55 12.60
N MET A 229 -12.90 9.49 11.65
CA MET A 229 -13.18 10.88 11.96
C MET A 229 -14.60 11.12 12.50
N ARG A 230 -15.59 10.25 12.25
CA ARG A 230 -16.89 10.32 12.95
C ARG A 230 -16.78 9.97 14.42
N ILE A 231 -15.98 8.95 14.74
CA ILE A 231 -15.71 8.55 16.12
C ILE A 231 -14.88 9.63 16.82
N VAL A 232 -13.78 10.11 16.21
CA VAL A 232 -12.93 11.18 16.76
C VAL A 232 -13.72 12.45 17.09
N ASN A 233 -14.58 12.91 16.17
CA ASN A 233 -15.41 14.09 16.42
C ASN A 233 -16.41 13.86 17.55
N TRP A 234 -17.08 12.71 17.57
CA TRP A 234 -17.97 12.35 18.67
C TRP A 234 -17.23 12.30 20.02
N LEU A 235 -16.07 11.63 20.10
CA LEU A 235 -15.23 11.60 21.31
C LEU A 235 -14.82 12.99 21.78
N ALA A 236 -14.39 13.86 20.85
CA ALA A 236 -13.99 15.22 21.16
C ALA A 236 -15.17 16.08 21.65
N ASP A 237 -16.36 15.93 21.06
CA ASP A 237 -17.56 16.68 21.46
C ASP A 237 -18.13 16.18 22.79
N GLU A 238 -18.10 14.87 23.07
CA GLU A 238 -18.46 14.29 24.38
C GLU A 238 -17.50 14.79 25.47
N PHE A 239 -16.19 14.73 25.22
CA PHE A 239 -15.17 15.19 26.17
C PHE A 239 -15.25 16.71 26.40
N LYS A 240 -15.52 17.50 25.35
CA LYS A 240 -15.75 18.94 25.48
C LYS A 240 -17.00 19.27 26.28
N ARG A 241 -18.06 18.45 26.17
CA ARG A 241 -19.29 18.61 26.97
C ARG A 241 -19.06 18.29 28.45
N ASP A 242 -18.24 17.29 28.75
CA ASP A 242 -17.96 16.82 30.11
C ASP A 242 -16.86 17.62 30.84
N GLN A 243 -15.74 17.90 30.16
CA GLN A 243 -14.55 18.54 30.72
C GLN A 243 -14.30 19.97 30.24
N GLY A 244 -15.08 20.48 29.28
CA GLY A 244 -14.93 21.85 28.75
C GLY A 244 -13.78 22.06 27.75
N ILE A 245 -12.98 21.03 27.48
CA ILE A 245 -11.75 21.10 26.68
C ILE A 245 -11.97 20.49 25.29
N ASP A 246 -11.54 21.17 24.23
CA ASP A 246 -11.63 20.67 22.85
C ASP A 246 -10.33 19.96 22.43
N LEU A 247 -10.31 18.63 22.51
CA LEU A 247 -9.13 17.81 22.22
C LEU A 247 -8.63 17.93 20.76
N ARG A 248 -9.44 18.46 19.83
CA ARG A 248 -9.00 18.69 18.44
C ARG A 248 -7.94 19.78 18.31
N GLN A 249 -7.78 20.64 19.33
CA GLN A 249 -6.77 21.70 19.34
C GLN A 249 -5.38 21.22 19.80
N ASP A 250 -5.30 20.03 20.41
CA ASP A 250 -4.05 19.40 20.83
C ASP A 250 -3.69 18.29 19.84
N LYS A 251 -2.56 18.43 19.14
CA LYS A 251 -2.13 17.48 18.10
C LYS A 251 -1.82 16.08 18.66
N MET A 252 -1.30 15.99 19.88
CA MET A 252 -0.98 14.71 20.52
C MET A 252 -2.27 14.03 21.01
N ALA A 253 -3.19 14.79 21.59
CA ALA A 253 -4.50 14.26 21.98
C ALA A 253 -5.31 13.80 20.76
N LEU A 254 -5.34 14.59 19.68
CA LEU A 254 -6.02 14.26 18.42
C LEU A 254 -5.45 12.98 17.78
N GLN A 255 -4.12 12.81 17.76
CA GLN A 255 -3.50 11.60 17.22
C GLN A 255 -3.86 10.35 18.06
N ARG A 256 -3.88 10.47 19.39
CA ARG A 256 -4.34 9.38 20.29
C ARG A 256 -5.82 9.06 20.11
N LEU A 257 -6.68 10.08 19.96
CA LEU A 257 -8.09 9.89 19.64
C LEU A 257 -8.26 9.13 18.32
N LYS A 258 -7.46 9.44 17.30
CA LYS A 258 -7.52 8.77 15.99
C LYS A 258 -7.13 7.30 16.07
N GLU A 259 -6.06 6.97 16.80
CA GLU A 259 -5.60 5.57 16.95
C GLU A 259 -6.59 4.71 17.73
N ASP A 260 -7.17 5.24 18.82
CA ASP A 260 -8.16 4.48 19.60
C ASP A 260 -9.56 4.49 18.96
N ALA A 261 -9.88 5.47 18.11
CA ALA A 261 -11.03 5.42 17.20
C ALA A 261 -10.91 4.29 16.15
N GLU A 262 -9.74 4.16 15.51
CA GLU A 262 -9.46 3.08 14.54
C GLU A 262 -9.61 1.70 15.20
N LYS A 263 -9.01 1.51 16.38
CA LYS A 263 -9.15 0.27 17.18
C LYS A 263 -10.60 -0.02 17.52
N ALA A 264 -11.32 0.96 18.08
CA ALA A 264 -12.72 0.78 18.47
C ALA A 264 -13.63 0.43 17.28
N LYS A 265 -13.42 1.05 16.11
CA LYS A 265 -14.10 0.71 14.85
C LYS A 265 -13.86 -0.76 14.46
N MET A 266 -12.61 -1.21 14.54
CA MET A 266 -12.23 -2.59 14.20
C MET A 266 -12.81 -3.60 15.20
N GLU A 267 -12.70 -3.35 16.50
CA GLU A 267 -13.27 -4.20 17.56
C GLU A 267 -14.80 -4.36 17.41
N LEU A 268 -15.51 -3.25 17.18
CA LEU A 268 -16.98 -3.26 16.99
C LEU A 268 -17.45 -3.99 15.73
N SER A 269 -16.54 -4.36 14.83
CA SER A 269 -16.86 -5.28 13.73
C SER A 269 -17.09 -6.72 14.21
N THR A 270 -16.61 -7.08 15.40
CA THR A 270 -16.82 -8.39 16.05
C THR A 270 -17.61 -8.29 17.35
N THR A 271 -17.36 -7.28 18.20
CA THR A 271 -18.07 -7.04 19.47
C THR A 271 -19.27 -6.11 19.34
N MET A 272 -20.18 -6.11 20.32
CA MET A 272 -21.33 -5.19 20.38
C MET A 272 -21.01 -3.88 21.12
N GLU A 273 -19.97 -3.86 21.96
CA GLU A 273 -19.46 -2.68 22.66
C GLU A 273 -17.94 -2.76 22.82
N THR A 274 -17.31 -1.61 23.05
CA THR A 274 -15.90 -1.44 23.43
C THR A 274 -15.75 -0.24 24.38
N ASP A 275 -14.71 -0.28 25.22
CA ASP A 275 -14.36 0.77 26.19
C ASP A 275 -13.16 1.58 25.68
N ILE A 276 -13.38 2.83 25.30
CA ILE A 276 -12.32 3.74 24.83
C ILE A 276 -11.73 4.44 26.06
N ASN A 277 -10.54 4.03 26.47
CA ASN A 277 -9.87 4.50 27.70
C ASN A 277 -8.51 5.14 27.39
N LEU A 278 -8.49 6.47 27.37
CA LEU A 278 -7.31 7.30 27.15
C LEU A 278 -6.94 8.03 28.46
N PRO A 279 -6.09 7.43 29.32
CA PRO A 279 -5.62 8.10 30.52
C PRO A 279 -4.61 9.21 30.17
N PHE A 280 -4.59 10.30 30.95
CA PHE A 280 -3.71 11.45 30.72
C PHE A 280 -3.81 11.97 29.27
N ILE A 281 -5.04 12.15 28.77
CA ILE A 281 -5.29 12.59 27.38
C ILE A 281 -4.98 14.09 27.19
N THR A 282 -5.12 14.88 28.26
CA THR A 282 -4.74 16.29 28.34
C THR A 282 -4.63 16.69 29.82
N ALA A 283 -4.39 17.97 30.12
CA ALA A 283 -4.40 18.51 31.49
C ALA A 283 -4.95 19.95 31.52
N ASP A 284 -5.51 20.36 32.65
CA ASP A 284 -5.92 21.74 32.92
C ASP A 284 -5.41 22.21 34.30
N ALA A 285 -5.89 23.37 34.77
CA ALA A 285 -5.53 23.93 36.07
C ALA A 285 -5.95 23.07 37.28
N SER A 286 -6.86 22.10 37.10
CA SER A 286 -7.26 21.12 38.13
C SER A 286 -6.41 19.85 38.11
N GLY A 287 -5.60 19.64 37.06
CA GLY A 287 -4.67 18.51 36.92
C GLY A 287 -4.88 17.71 35.63
N PRO A 288 -4.35 16.47 35.56
CA PRO A 288 -4.50 15.62 34.40
C PRO A 288 -5.96 15.17 34.19
N LYS A 289 -6.33 14.99 32.93
CA LYS A 289 -7.65 14.51 32.50
C LYS A 289 -7.54 13.17 31.79
N HIS A 290 -8.63 12.41 31.87
CA HIS A 290 -8.75 11.08 31.31
C HIS A 290 -10.05 11.03 30.52
N LEU A 291 -10.03 10.39 29.34
CA LEU A 291 -11.24 10.06 28.60
C LEU A 291 -11.52 8.58 28.82
N ASN A 292 -12.70 8.25 29.32
CA ASN A 292 -13.17 6.88 29.48
C ASN A 292 -14.64 6.83 29.07
N ILE A 293 -14.94 6.21 27.93
CA ILE A 293 -16.29 6.20 27.34
C ILE A 293 -16.55 4.90 26.59
N LYS A 294 -17.75 4.33 26.79
CA LYS A 294 -18.23 3.17 26.04
C LYS A 294 -18.76 3.60 24.68
N LEU A 295 -18.33 2.91 23.62
CA LEU A 295 -18.92 2.98 22.30
C LEU A 295 -19.60 1.65 21.98
N SER A 296 -20.90 1.69 21.68
CA SER A 296 -21.64 0.52 21.19
C SER A 296 -21.66 0.48 19.66
N ARG A 297 -21.82 -0.72 19.09
CA ARG A 297 -21.96 -0.90 17.64
C ARG A 297 -23.11 -0.07 17.08
N ALA A 298 -24.27 -0.08 17.74
CA ALA A 298 -25.43 0.73 17.34
C ALA A 298 -25.13 2.24 17.33
N LYS A 299 -24.29 2.74 18.24
CA LYS A 299 -23.85 4.14 18.24
C LYS A 299 -22.87 4.42 17.09
N LEU A 300 -21.92 3.51 16.82
CA LEU A 300 -21.03 3.60 15.66
C LEU A 300 -21.83 3.64 14.35
N GLU A 301 -22.75 2.70 14.17
CA GLU A 301 -23.63 2.59 13.01
C GLU A 301 -24.42 3.89 12.79
N ALA A 302 -25.00 4.48 13.85
CA ALA A 302 -25.68 5.77 13.77
C ALA A 302 -24.74 6.95 13.43
N LEU A 303 -23.46 6.89 13.77
CA LEU A 303 -22.46 7.94 13.44
C LEU A 303 -21.97 7.88 11.98
N VAL A 304 -22.08 6.73 11.31
CA VAL A 304 -21.54 6.49 9.95
C VAL A 304 -22.59 6.11 8.90
N ALA A 305 -23.88 6.05 9.27
CA ALA A 305 -24.96 5.61 8.38
C ALA A 305 -25.00 6.34 7.03
N ASP A 306 -24.75 7.65 7.00
CA ASP A 306 -24.69 8.45 5.76
C ASP A 306 -23.44 8.18 4.91
N LEU A 307 -22.32 7.79 5.52
CA LEU A 307 -21.12 7.34 4.80
C LEU A 307 -21.38 6.00 4.09
N ILE A 308 -22.13 5.11 4.73
CA ILE A 308 -22.54 3.83 4.14
C ILE A 308 -23.57 4.06 3.02
N GLU A 309 -24.56 4.92 3.24
CA GLU A 309 -25.58 5.23 2.22
C GLU A 309 -24.98 5.93 0.98
N ARG A 310 -23.88 6.67 1.11
CA ARG A 310 -23.11 7.20 -0.04
C ARG A 310 -22.63 6.11 -1.02
N THR A 311 -22.45 4.87 -0.57
CA THR A 311 -22.01 3.76 -1.45
C THR A 311 -23.12 3.24 -2.38
N VAL A 312 -24.39 3.47 -2.04
CA VAL A 312 -25.57 2.97 -2.78
C VAL A 312 -25.69 3.61 -4.16
N GLY A 313 -25.40 4.91 -4.27
CA GLY A 313 -25.49 5.69 -5.51
C GLY A 313 -24.57 5.16 -6.63
N PRO A 314 -23.26 5.01 -6.37
CA PRO A 314 -22.33 4.39 -7.31
C PRO A 314 -22.73 2.95 -7.68
N CYS A 315 -23.16 2.11 -6.72
CA CYS A 315 -23.56 0.73 -7.03
C CYS A 315 -24.74 0.66 -8.01
N ARG A 316 -25.78 1.47 -7.78
CA ARG A 316 -26.92 1.57 -8.71
C ARG A 316 -26.51 2.14 -10.07
N THR A 317 -25.52 3.02 -10.10
CA THR A 317 -25.00 3.61 -11.34
C THR A 317 -24.21 2.57 -12.15
N ALA A 318 -23.31 1.83 -11.51
CA ALA A 318 -22.52 0.78 -12.16
C ALA A 318 -23.42 -0.36 -12.71
N LEU A 319 -24.43 -0.81 -11.96
CA LEU A 319 -25.44 -1.76 -12.44
C LEU A 319 -26.22 -1.22 -13.66
N LYS A 320 -26.67 0.03 -13.61
CA LYS A 320 -27.39 0.65 -14.72
C LYS A 320 -26.50 0.78 -15.96
N ASP A 321 -25.26 1.22 -15.78
CA ASP A 321 -24.30 1.45 -16.86
C ASP A 321 -23.85 0.13 -17.52
N SER A 322 -23.75 -0.97 -16.77
CA SER A 322 -23.42 -2.30 -17.31
C SER A 322 -24.57 -2.94 -18.10
N GLY A 323 -25.79 -2.38 -17.98
CA GLY A 323 -27.01 -2.94 -18.56
C GLY A 323 -27.55 -4.18 -17.84
N LEU A 324 -26.94 -4.58 -16.72
CA LEU A 324 -27.30 -5.79 -15.97
C LEU A 324 -28.27 -5.51 -14.83
N SER A 325 -29.18 -6.45 -14.60
CA SER A 325 -30.02 -6.49 -13.40
C SER A 325 -29.28 -7.10 -12.21
N VAL A 326 -29.72 -6.78 -10.98
CA VAL A 326 -29.18 -7.39 -9.75
C VAL A 326 -29.26 -8.93 -9.78
N SER A 327 -30.32 -9.47 -10.37
CA SER A 327 -30.54 -10.91 -10.55
C SER A 327 -29.59 -11.61 -11.52
N GLU A 328 -28.81 -10.86 -12.30
CA GLU A 328 -27.78 -11.41 -13.19
C GLU A 328 -26.38 -11.42 -12.57
N ILE A 329 -26.19 -10.80 -11.40
CA ILE A 329 -24.92 -10.87 -10.68
C ILE A 329 -24.85 -12.22 -9.97
N ASN A 330 -23.87 -13.04 -10.34
CA ASN A 330 -23.65 -14.37 -9.79
C ASN A 330 -23.00 -14.34 -8.41
N GLU A 331 -22.04 -13.44 -8.20
CA GLU A 331 -21.25 -13.33 -6.97
C GLU A 331 -20.91 -11.86 -6.67
N VAL A 332 -20.84 -11.52 -5.38
CA VAL A 332 -20.48 -10.17 -4.91
C VAL A 332 -19.23 -10.25 -4.04
N ILE A 333 -18.11 -9.71 -4.53
CA ILE A 333 -16.80 -9.79 -3.87
C ILE A 333 -16.59 -8.55 -3.01
N LEU A 334 -16.22 -8.75 -1.75
CA LEU A 334 -15.82 -7.67 -0.84
C LEU A 334 -14.31 -7.50 -0.84
N VAL A 335 -13.85 -6.26 -1.00
CA VAL A 335 -12.44 -5.87 -1.01
C VAL A 335 -12.24 -4.67 -0.08
N GLY A 336 -11.06 -4.55 0.52
CA GLY A 336 -10.73 -3.47 1.45
C GLY A 336 -11.26 -3.70 2.86
N GLY A 337 -10.41 -3.48 3.87
CA GLY A 337 -10.70 -3.82 5.26
C GLY A 337 -11.94 -3.14 5.88
N MET A 338 -12.48 -2.06 5.31
CA MET A 338 -13.70 -1.42 5.83
C MET A 338 -14.97 -2.24 5.53
N THR A 339 -14.92 -3.14 4.54
CA THR A 339 -16.00 -4.13 4.28
C THR A 339 -16.14 -5.19 5.38
N ARG A 340 -15.20 -5.25 6.34
CA ARG A 340 -15.31 -6.10 7.54
C ARG A 340 -16.40 -5.62 8.51
N MET A 341 -16.89 -4.39 8.39
CA MET A 341 -17.99 -3.86 9.22
C MET A 341 -19.33 -4.54 8.89
N PRO A 342 -20.05 -5.11 9.88
CA PRO A 342 -21.31 -5.83 9.65
C PRO A 342 -22.38 -5.02 8.89
N LEU A 343 -22.56 -3.73 9.21
CA LEU A 343 -23.54 -2.88 8.51
C LEU A 343 -23.18 -2.63 7.03
N VAL A 344 -21.89 -2.63 6.67
CA VAL A 344 -21.47 -2.55 5.26
C VAL A 344 -21.86 -3.84 4.53
N GLN A 345 -21.59 -5.01 5.11
CA GLN A 345 -21.99 -6.30 4.53
C GLN A 345 -23.51 -6.43 4.40
N GLN A 346 -24.27 -5.97 5.40
CA GLN A 346 -25.72 -5.90 5.34
C GLN A 346 -26.18 -4.97 4.21
N LYS A 347 -25.59 -3.77 4.07
CA LYS A 347 -25.94 -2.83 2.99
C LYS A 347 -25.64 -3.42 1.61
N VAL A 348 -24.51 -4.12 1.44
CA VAL A 348 -24.19 -4.82 0.18
C VAL A 348 -25.24 -5.90 -0.10
N LYS A 349 -25.65 -6.69 0.90
CA LYS A 349 -26.74 -7.68 0.77
C LYS A 349 -28.09 -7.04 0.41
N GLU A 350 -28.40 -5.87 0.97
CA GLU A 350 -29.60 -5.10 0.61
C GLU A 350 -29.57 -4.57 -0.84
N ILE A 351 -28.39 -4.20 -1.36
CA ILE A 351 -28.21 -3.72 -2.74
C ILE A 351 -28.30 -4.87 -3.75
N PHE A 352 -27.60 -5.98 -3.50
CA PHE A 352 -27.40 -7.06 -4.47
C PHE A 352 -28.27 -8.30 -4.23
N GLY A 353 -29.11 -8.31 -3.19
CA GLY A 353 -30.07 -9.39 -2.91
C GLY A 353 -29.47 -10.72 -2.49
N GLN A 354 -28.14 -10.81 -2.29
CA GLN A 354 -27.40 -12.04 -2.02
C GLN A 354 -26.32 -11.81 -0.94
N ASP A 355 -25.91 -12.89 -0.27
CA ASP A 355 -24.78 -12.84 0.67
C ASP A 355 -23.45 -12.65 -0.09
N PRO A 356 -22.56 -11.75 0.34
CA PRO A 356 -21.27 -11.57 -0.33
C PRO A 356 -20.34 -12.78 -0.20
N HIS A 357 -19.47 -12.94 -1.19
CA HIS A 357 -18.48 -13.99 -1.30
C HIS A 357 -17.47 -13.97 -0.15
N LYS A 358 -17.13 -15.16 0.38
CA LYS A 358 -16.27 -15.30 1.59
C LYS A 358 -14.92 -15.98 1.33
N GLY A 359 -14.67 -16.49 0.13
CA GLY A 359 -13.41 -17.17 -0.23
C GLY A 359 -12.23 -16.26 -0.54
N VAL A 360 -12.42 -14.93 -0.48
CA VAL A 360 -11.43 -13.92 -0.85
C VAL A 360 -10.94 -13.18 0.41
N ASN A 361 -9.61 -12.98 0.53
CA ASN A 361 -9.04 -12.15 1.59
C ASN A 361 -9.07 -10.65 1.18
N PRO A 362 -9.91 -9.80 1.81
CA PRO A 362 -10.12 -8.43 1.36
C PRO A 362 -8.89 -7.52 1.53
N ASP A 363 -7.89 -7.93 2.31
CA ASP A 363 -6.66 -7.15 2.56
C ASP A 363 -5.47 -7.56 1.68
N GLU A 364 -5.60 -8.63 0.88
CA GLU A 364 -4.50 -9.22 0.09
C GLU A 364 -4.83 -9.43 -1.40
N VAL A 365 -6.11 -9.61 -1.72
CA VAL A 365 -6.58 -9.99 -3.07
C VAL A 365 -6.14 -9.03 -4.18
N VAL A 366 -6.03 -7.73 -3.87
CA VAL A 366 -5.59 -6.69 -4.81
C VAL A 366 -4.12 -6.88 -5.20
N ALA A 367 -3.24 -7.14 -4.23
CA ALA A 367 -1.83 -7.41 -4.50
C ALA A 367 -1.62 -8.73 -5.26
N ILE A 368 -2.39 -9.76 -4.90
CA ILE A 368 -2.44 -11.05 -5.63
C ILE A 368 -2.79 -10.81 -7.09
N GLY A 369 -3.83 -10.03 -7.38
CA GLY A 369 -4.24 -9.68 -8.74
C GLY A 369 -3.19 -8.89 -9.52
N ALA A 370 -2.51 -7.95 -8.86
CA ALA A 370 -1.40 -7.21 -9.45
C ALA A 370 -0.22 -8.14 -9.81
N ALA A 371 0.06 -9.16 -8.99
CA ALA A 371 1.08 -10.17 -9.28
C ALA A 371 0.68 -11.07 -10.46
N VAL A 372 -0.58 -11.53 -10.51
CA VAL A 372 -1.15 -12.25 -11.67
C VAL A 372 -1.00 -11.43 -12.95
N GLN A 373 -1.33 -10.13 -12.92
CA GLN A 373 -1.11 -9.24 -14.06
C GLN A 373 0.38 -9.14 -14.45
N GLY A 374 1.30 -9.13 -13.48
CA GLY A 374 2.75 -9.23 -13.74
C GLY A 374 3.13 -10.53 -14.46
N GLY A 375 2.56 -11.66 -14.02
CA GLY A 375 2.71 -12.97 -14.66
C GLY A 375 2.20 -13.01 -16.10
N VAL A 376 1.05 -12.38 -16.38
CA VAL A 376 0.51 -12.23 -17.75
C VAL A 376 1.47 -11.43 -18.64
N LEU A 377 2.07 -10.35 -18.11
CA LEU A 377 3.03 -9.51 -18.86
C LEU A 377 4.37 -10.22 -19.13
N ARG A 378 4.76 -11.19 -18.30
CA ARG A 378 5.91 -12.09 -18.56
C ARG A 378 5.57 -13.31 -19.42
N GLY A 379 4.28 -13.62 -19.63
CA GLY A 379 3.84 -14.85 -20.28
C GLY A 379 3.94 -16.10 -19.39
N GLU A 380 4.10 -15.91 -18.08
CA GLU A 380 4.06 -16.97 -17.05
C GLU A 380 2.62 -17.45 -16.83
N VAL A 381 1.67 -16.51 -16.82
CA VAL A 381 0.22 -16.78 -16.84
C VAL A 381 -0.26 -16.68 -18.28
N LYS A 382 -0.89 -17.75 -18.78
CA LYS A 382 -1.38 -17.86 -20.15
C LYS A 382 -2.90 -17.80 -20.18
N ASP A 383 -3.43 -17.58 -21.38
CA ASP A 383 -4.86 -17.64 -21.69
C ASP A 383 -5.74 -16.70 -20.83
N VAL A 384 -5.14 -15.61 -20.33
CA VAL A 384 -5.84 -14.52 -19.63
C VAL A 384 -5.85 -13.26 -20.49
N LEU A 385 -7.05 -12.76 -20.80
CA LEU A 385 -7.28 -11.51 -21.52
C LEU A 385 -8.05 -10.54 -20.63
N LEU A 386 -7.44 -9.39 -20.33
CA LEU A 386 -8.08 -8.32 -19.56
C LEU A 386 -8.56 -7.19 -20.50
N LEU A 387 -9.85 -6.85 -20.38
CA LEU A 387 -10.52 -5.74 -21.04
C LEU A 387 -11.08 -4.78 -19.98
N ASP A 388 -10.27 -3.81 -19.57
CA ASP A 388 -10.64 -2.76 -18.61
C ASP A 388 -11.25 -1.53 -19.32
N VAL A 389 -11.76 -0.55 -18.59
CA VAL A 389 -12.49 0.63 -19.13
C VAL A 389 -12.01 1.97 -18.54
N THR A 390 -12.33 3.08 -19.20
CA THR A 390 -12.22 4.41 -18.59
C THR A 390 -13.37 4.69 -17.61
N PRO A 391 -13.12 5.14 -16.36
CA PRO A 391 -14.18 5.39 -15.37
C PRO A 391 -15.01 6.64 -15.66
N LEU A 392 -14.50 7.55 -16.48
CA LEU A 392 -15.04 8.89 -16.69
C LEU A 392 -14.97 9.26 -18.17
N SER A 393 -15.98 9.98 -18.65
CA SER A 393 -16.02 10.49 -20.01
C SER A 393 -14.95 11.56 -20.23
N LEU A 394 -14.37 11.56 -21.42
CA LEU A 394 -13.32 12.48 -21.85
C LEU A 394 -13.86 13.32 -23.02
N GLY A 395 -13.64 14.63 -22.96
CA GLY A 395 -14.19 15.57 -23.92
C GLY A 395 -13.47 16.90 -23.96
N ILE A 396 -13.99 17.82 -24.77
CA ILE A 396 -13.49 19.20 -24.87
C ILE A 396 -14.58 20.23 -24.58
N GLU A 397 -14.19 21.42 -24.13
CA GLU A 397 -15.07 22.58 -24.10
C GLU A 397 -15.34 23.07 -25.53
N THR A 398 -16.61 23.23 -25.89
CA THR A 398 -17.03 23.82 -27.17
C THR A 398 -17.81 25.12 -26.95
N LEU A 399 -18.17 25.79 -28.06
CA LEU A 399 -18.84 27.09 -28.02
C LEU A 399 -20.10 27.06 -27.14
N GLY A 400 -20.17 27.98 -26.17
CA GLY A 400 -21.22 28.02 -25.15
C GLY A 400 -20.80 27.43 -23.79
N GLY A 401 -19.58 26.93 -23.64
CA GLY A 401 -19.07 26.38 -22.39
C GLY A 401 -19.58 24.97 -22.08
N VAL A 402 -20.01 24.24 -23.12
CA VAL A 402 -20.56 22.89 -23.04
C VAL A 402 -19.42 21.88 -23.17
N MET A 403 -19.48 20.77 -22.42
CA MET A 403 -18.58 19.64 -22.61
C MET A 403 -19.08 18.77 -23.76
N THR A 404 -18.33 18.71 -24.85
CA THR A 404 -18.55 17.73 -25.93
C THR A 404 -17.68 16.52 -25.67
N LYS A 405 -18.31 15.39 -25.34
CA LYS A 405 -17.64 14.11 -25.09
C LYS A 405 -17.16 13.47 -26.40
N LEU A 406 -15.96 12.90 -26.39
CA LEU A 406 -15.37 12.13 -27.50
C LEU A 406 -15.22 10.64 -27.14
N ILE A 407 -14.95 10.34 -25.86
CA ILE A 407 -14.93 9.00 -25.29
C ILE A 407 -15.88 9.03 -24.09
N GLU A 408 -16.93 8.20 -24.10
CA GLU A 408 -17.84 8.05 -22.95
C GLU A 408 -17.19 7.23 -21.84
N LYS A 409 -17.62 7.42 -20.59
CA LYS A 409 -17.30 6.50 -19.48
C LYS A 409 -17.67 5.06 -19.84
N ASN A 410 -16.98 4.11 -19.21
CA ASN A 410 -17.07 2.67 -19.46
C ASN A 410 -16.69 2.24 -20.90
N THR A 411 -16.06 3.11 -21.71
CA THR A 411 -15.41 2.67 -22.96
C THR A 411 -14.18 1.82 -22.64
N THR A 412 -14.09 0.62 -23.23
CA THR A 412 -12.95 -0.29 -23.12
C THR A 412 -11.64 0.37 -23.53
N ILE A 413 -10.54 0.08 -22.82
CA ILE A 413 -9.19 0.59 -23.09
C ILE A 413 -8.20 -0.54 -23.48
N PRO A 414 -7.20 -0.27 -24.34
CA PRO A 414 -6.88 1.02 -24.97
C PRO A 414 -7.89 1.41 -26.06
N THR A 415 -8.09 2.70 -26.28
CA THR A 415 -9.04 3.21 -27.28
C THR A 415 -8.62 4.55 -27.86
N LYS A 416 -9.05 4.80 -29.10
CA LYS A 416 -8.73 6.01 -29.85
C LYS A 416 -9.95 6.56 -30.55
N LYS A 417 -10.19 7.86 -30.41
CA LYS A 417 -11.30 8.59 -31.05
C LYS A 417 -10.80 9.91 -31.62
N SER A 418 -11.23 10.22 -32.83
CA SER A 418 -10.88 11.45 -33.55
C SER A 418 -12.17 12.15 -33.99
N GLN A 419 -12.25 13.46 -33.82
CA GLN A 419 -13.38 14.26 -34.23
C GLN A 419 -12.91 15.60 -34.80
N ILE A 420 -13.54 16.04 -35.89
CA ILE A 420 -13.22 17.30 -36.55
C ILE A 420 -14.03 18.44 -35.91
N PHE A 421 -13.32 19.46 -35.47
CA PHE A 421 -13.84 20.74 -35.00
C PHE A 421 -13.44 21.86 -35.97
N SER A 422 -13.91 23.08 -35.73
CA SER A 422 -13.60 24.24 -36.57
C SER A 422 -13.55 25.54 -35.76
N THR A 423 -13.12 26.63 -36.38
CA THR A 423 -13.03 27.96 -35.77
C THR A 423 -14.41 28.54 -35.46
N ALA A 424 -14.52 29.19 -34.30
CA ALA A 424 -15.74 29.85 -33.83
C ALA A 424 -15.87 31.29 -34.35
N ALA A 425 -14.78 31.90 -34.83
CA ALA A 425 -14.74 33.26 -35.35
C ALA A 425 -13.98 33.36 -36.69
N ASP A 426 -14.33 34.38 -37.48
CA ASP A 426 -13.64 34.66 -38.74
C ASP A 426 -12.19 35.08 -38.48
N ASN A 427 -11.26 34.63 -39.32
CA ASN A 427 -9.83 34.95 -39.24
C ASN A 427 -9.17 34.57 -37.90
N GLN A 428 -9.74 33.60 -37.17
CA GLN A 428 -9.23 33.12 -35.89
C GLN A 428 -7.81 32.50 -36.04
N PRO A 429 -6.76 33.10 -35.45
CA PRO A 429 -5.36 32.70 -35.71
C PRO A 429 -4.90 31.48 -34.89
N ALA A 430 -5.68 31.10 -33.87
CA ALA A 430 -5.43 29.95 -33.01
C ALA A 430 -6.75 29.39 -32.46
N VAL A 431 -6.83 28.06 -32.28
CA VAL A 431 -7.95 27.41 -31.57
C VAL A 431 -7.45 26.83 -30.26
N SER A 432 -8.08 27.26 -29.17
CA SER A 432 -7.82 26.75 -27.83
C SER A 432 -8.65 25.49 -27.59
N ILE A 433 -7.98 24.42 -27.18
CA ILE A 433 -8.55 23.12 -26.88
C ILE A 433 -8.42 22.91 -25.38
N HIS A 434 -9.54 22.99 -24.69
CA HIS A 434 -9.65 22.72 -23.27
C HIS A 434 -10.20 21.31 -23.09
N VAL A 435 -9.36 20.41 -22.55
CA VAL A 435 -9.67 18.99 -22.34
C VAL A 435 -10.19 18.78 -20.92
N LEU A 436 -11.29 18.04 -20.80
CA LEU A 436 -11.99 17.79 -19.55
C LEU A 436 -12.33 16.31 -19.36
N GLN A 437 -12.51 15.94 -18.09
CA GLN A 437 -12.97 14.62 -17.65
C GLN A 437 -14.18 14.79 -16.70
N GLY A 438 -15.28 14.07 -16.98
CA GLY A 438 -16.48 14.08 -16.15
C GLY A 438 -17.79 13.91 -16.92
N GLU A 439 -18.90 13.86 -16.18
CA GLU A 439 -20.25 13.52 -16.66
C GLU A 439 -21.22 14.71 -16.72
N ARG A 440 -20.75 15.95 -16.54
CA ARG A 440 -21.60 17.14 -16.48
C ARG A 440 -21.69 17.81 -17.85
N GLU A 441 -22.86 18.32 -18.21
CA GLU A 441 -23.07 19.03 -19.49
C GLU A 441 -22.21 20.30 -19.63
N MET A 442 -21.98 21.03 -18.53
CA MET A 442 -21.23 22.29 -18.56
C MET A 442 -19.75 22.06 -18.23
N ALA A 443 -18.87 22.51 -19.11
CA ALA A 443 -17.42 22.33 -19.01
C ALA A 443 -16.85 22.85 -17.67
N SER A 444 -17.33 24.00 -17.20
CA SER A 444 -16.93 24.60 -15.91
C SER A 444 -17.26 23.76 -14.67
N THR A 445 -18.00 22.65 -14.81
CA THR A 445 -18.36 21.74 -13.71
C THR A 445 -17.74 20.35 -13.82
N ASN A 446 -16.84 20.14 -14.79
CA ASN A 446 -16.02 18.93 -14.92
C ASN A 446 -14.56 19.21 -14.52
N LYS A 447 -13.74 18.17 -14.37
CA LYS A 447 -12.30 18.34 -14.06
C LYS A 447 -11.57 18.74 -15.35
N THR A 448 -10.96 19.92 -15.35
CA THR A 448 -9.96 20.30 -16.35
C THR A 448 -8.77 19.35 -16.27
N ILE A 449 -8.41 18.73 -17.38
CA ILE A 449 -7.19 17.92 -17.53
C ILE A 449 -6.05 18.76 -18.12
N GLY A 450 -6.36 19.59 -19.12
CA GLY A 450 -5.36 20.46 -19.76
C GLY A 450 -5.96 21.48 -20.71
N ARG A 451 -5.18 22.48 -21.11
CA ARG A 451 -5.52 23.49 -22.12
C ARG A 451 -4.34 23.73 -23.04
N PHE A 452 -4.61 23.85 -24.34
CA PHE A 452 -3.56 24.15 -25.31
C PHE A 452 -4.08 24.79 -26.59
N ASP A 453 -3.22 25.54 -27.28
CA ASP A 453 -3.60 26.31 -28.47
C ASP A 453 -2.96 25.74 -29.74
N LEU A 454 -3.78 25.33 -30.71
CA LEU A 454 -3.34 25.11 -32.08
C LEU A 454 -3.20 26.46 -32.77
N ALA A 455 -2.01 27.06 -32.69
CA ALA A 455 -1.69 28.39 -33.19
C ALA A 455 -1.17 28.42 -34.64
N ASN A 456 -1.12 29.63 -35.22
CA ASN A 456 -0.68 29.90 -36.59
C ASN A 456 -1.56 29.24 -37.67
N LEU A 457 -2.87 29.25 -37.45
CA LEU A 457 -3.88 28.88 -38.43
C LEU A 457 -3.92 29.93 -39.57
N PRO A 458 -4.17 29.51 -40.83
CA PRO A 458 -4.36 30.45 -41.94
C PRO A 458 -5.63 31.29 -41.74
N LEU A 459 -5.62 32.52 -42.25
CA LEU A 459 -6.79 33.41 -42.22
C LEU A 459 -7.90 32.81 -43.10
N ALA A 460 -9.01 32.45 -42.48
CA ALA A 460 -10.16 31.82 -43.12
C ALA A 460 -11.48 32.25 -42.44
N PRO A 461 -12.62 32.22 -43.16
CA PRO A 461 -13.93 32.35 -42.53
C PRO A 461 -14.16 31.29 -41.44
N ARG A 462 -15.00 31.61 -40.45
CA ARG A 462 -15.42 30.67 -39.41
C ARG A 462 -16.02 29.41 -40.02
N GLY A 463 -15.79 28.25 -39.39
CA GLY A 463 -16.32 26.98 -39.88
C GLY A 463 -15.56 26.36 -41.07
N LEU A 464 -14.54 27.02 -41.62
CA LEU A 464 -13.77 26.52 -42.76
C LEU A 464 -12.50 25.71 -42.39
N PRO A 465 -11.66 26.14 -41.42
CA PRO A 465 -10.55 25.31 -40.93
C PRO A 465 -11.05 23.99 -40.34
N GLN A 466 -10.44 22.87 -40.71
CA GLN A 466 -10.81 21.54 -40.20
C GLN A 466 -9.75 21.07 -39.22
N ILE A 467 -10.10 21.05 -37.93
CA ILE A 467 -9.19 20.72 -36.84
C ILE A 467 -9.58 19.36 -36.29
N GLU A 468 -8.88 18.32 -36.70
CA GLU A 468 -9.03 16.99 -36.12
C GLU A 468 -8.41 16.96 -34.73
N VAL A 469 -9.23 16.75 -33.70
CA VAL A 469 -8.78 16.49 -32.33
C VAL A 469 -8.90 15.00 -32.06
N THR A 470 -7.81 14.39 -31.62
CA THR A 470 -7.68 12.95 -31.40
C THR A 470 -7.34 12.69 -29.94
N PHE A 471 -8.16 11.85 -29.29
CA PHE A 471 -7.96 11.34 -27.95
C PHE A 471 -7.46 9.89 -28.08
N ASP A 472 -6.35 9.57 -27.43
CA ASP A 472 -5.69 8.26 -27.47
C ASP A 472 -5.38 7.83 -26.03
N LEU A 473 -6.10 6.82 -25.55
CA LEU A 473 -6.12 6.37 -24.16
C LEU A 473 -5.45 5.00 -24.07
N ASP A 474 -4.34 4.92 -23.33
CA ASP A 474 -3.52 3.71 -23.26
C ASP A 474 -4.08 2.64 -22.31
N ALA A 475 -3.41 1.48 -22.24
CA ALA A 475 -3.78 0.37 -21.36
C ALA A 475 -3.53 0.63 -19.85
N ASN A 476 -3.03 1.82 -19.47
CA ASN A 476 -2.97 2.29 -18.07
C ASN A 476 -4.14 3.26 -17.74
N GLY A 477 -4.93 3.64 -18.75
CA GLY A 477 -5.90 4.72 -18.65
C GLY A 477 -5.29 6.12 -18.65
N ILE A 478 -4.11 6.30 -19.25
CA ILE A 478 -3.44 7.61 -19.37
C ILE A 478 -3.74 8.24 -20.74
N LEU A 479 -4.22 9.49 -20.73
CA LEU A 479 -4.70 10.20 -21.91
C LEU A 479 -3.58 10.92 -22.68
N ASN A 480 -3.59 10.78 -24.01
CA ASN A 480 -2.82 11.60 -24.94
C ASN A 480 -3.78 12.33 -25.88
N VAL A 481 -3.57 13.63 -26.14
CA VAL A 481 -4.46 14.41 -27.02
C VAL A 481 -3.67 15.16 -28.09
N SER A 482 -3.92 14.87 -29.36
CA SER A 482 -3.35 15.62 -30.47
C SER A 482 -4.40 16.43 -31.22
N ALA A 483 -3.97 17.54 -31.82
CA ALA A 483 -4.77 18.37 -32.69
C ALA A 483 -4.05 18.61 -34.02
N LYS A 484 -4.78 18.49 -35.13
CA LYS A 484 -4.24 18.63 -36.48
C LYS A 484 -5.12 19.52 -37.33
N ASP A 485 -4.54 20.56 -37.93
CA ASP A 485 -5.18 21.27 -39.03
C ASP A 485 -5.05 20.42 -40.30
N MET A 486 -6.17 19.88 -40.77
CA MET A 486 -6.24 19.01 -41.95
C MET A 486 -5.97 19.76 -43.25
N GLY A 487 -6.11 21.10 -43.27
CA GLY A 487 -5.84 21.93 -44.45
C GLY A 487 -4.35 22.20 -44.67
N THR A 488 -3.60 22.46 -43.59
CA THR A 488 -2.15 22.72 -43.67
C THR A 488 -1.28 21.51 -43.31
N GLY A 489 -1.86 20.45 -42.76
CA GLY A 489 -1.14 19.31 -42.20
C GLY A 489 -0.37 19.63 -40.92
N LYS A 490 -0.49 20.85 -40.38
CA LYS A 490 0.17 21.23 -39.12
C LYS A 490 -0.44 20.46 -37.96
N GLU A 491 0.42 19.77 -37.23
CA GLU A 491 0.07 19.08 -36.00
C GLU A 491 0.59 19.88 -34.80
N GLN A 492 -0.26 20.02 -33.79
CA GLN A 492 0.15 20.22 -32.40
C GLN A 492 -0.34 19.01 -31.63
N PHE A 493 0.54 18.03 -31.47
CA PHE A 493 0.33 17.04 -30.41
C PHE A 493 0.74 17.68 -29.09
N ILE A 494 -0.11 17.57 -28.09
CA ILE A 494 0.36 17.64 -26.72
C ILE A 494 0.25 16.23 -26.17
N LYS A 495 1.40 15.67 -25.82
CA LYS A 495 1.38 14.64 -24.81
C LYS A 495 0.90 15.38 -23.55
N ILE A 496 -0.39 15.25 -23.24
CA ILE A 496 -0.93 15.63 -21.95
C ILE A 496 -0.22 14.70 -20.98
N GLN A 497 0.96 15.14 -20.54
CA GLN A 497 1.52 14.70 -19.29
C GLN A 497 0.53 15.25 -18.29
N ALA A 498 -0.44 14.41 -17.90
CA ALA A 498 -1.38 14.71 -16.85
C ALA A 498 -0.53 15.21 -15.69
N SER A 499 -0.60 16.52 -15.39
CA SER A 499 0.43 17.09 -14.54
C SER A 499 0.29 16.46 -13.16
N SER A 500 1.22 15.59 -12.79
CA SER A 500 1.32 15.00 -11.44
C SER A 500 1.74 16.03 -10.38
N GLY A 501 1.82 17.30 -10.79
CA GLY A 501 2.53 18.39 -10.13
C GLY A 501 4.03 18.41 -10.44
N LEU A 502 4.56 17.44 -11.19
CA LEU A 502 5.99 17.24 -11.38
C LEU A 502 6.43 17.33 -12.84
N SER A 503 7.51 18.07 -13.08
CA SER A 503 8.27 18.02 -14.33
C SER A 503 9.21 16.81 -14.38
N LYS A 504 9.72 16.47 -15.58
CA LYS A 504 10.73 15.40 -15.74
C LYS A 504 11.97 15.64 -14.88
N ASP A 505 12.47 16.88 -14.87
CA ASP A 505 13.64 17.29 -14.12
C ASP A 505 13.43 17.14 -12.59
N GLU A 506 12.20 17.40 -12.12
CA GLU A 506 11.82 17.16 -10.72
C GLU A 506 11.72 15.67 -10.40
N ILE A 507 11.16 14.85 -11.30
CA ILE A 507 11.14 13.40 -11.13
C ILE A 507 12.57 12.85 -11.11
N GLU A 508 13.45 13.30 -11.99
CA GLU A 508 14.86 12.87 -12.03
C GLU A 508 15.69 13.41 -10.85
N ARG A 509 15.30 14.54 -10.26
CA ARG A 509 15.82 14.98 -8.95
C ARG A 509 15.32 14.06 -7.84
N MET A 510 14.01 13.80 -7.76
CA MET A 510 13.38 12.96 -6.73
C MET A 510 13.87 11.51 -6.78
N THR A 511 14.08 10.91 -7.96
CA THR A 511 14.72 9.58 -8.09
C THR A 511 16.13 9.60 -7.50
N ARG A 512 16.96 10.60 -7.83
CA ARG A 512 18.32 10.72 -7.25
C ARG A 512 18.29 10.94 -5.74
N ASP A 513 17.37 11.76 -5.24
CA ASP A 513 17.19 11.97 -3.80
C ASP A 513 16.74 10.67 -3.11
N ALA A 514 15.87 9.88 -3.74
CA ALA A 514 15.44 8.58 -3.25
C ALA A 514 16.57 7.53 -3.24
N ASP A 515 17.40 7.50 -4.28
CA ASP A 515 18.59 6.63 -4.38
C ASP A 515 19.63 6.98 -3.30
N LEU A 516 19.91 8.28 -3.10
CA LEU A 516 20.81 8.76 -2.04
C LEU A 516 20.32 8.32 -0.65
N HIS A 517 19.03 8.46 -0.37
CA HIS A 517 18.45 8.00 0.89
C HIS A 517 18.44 6.47 1.01
N ALA A 518 18.32 5.71 -0.08
CA ALA A 518 18.45 4.25 -0.04
C ALA A 518 19.88 3.80 0.34
N ASP A 519 20.91 4.51 -0.11
CA ASP A 519 22.30 4.28 0.30
C ASP A 519 22.57 4.72 1.75
N GLU A 520 21.93 5.79 2.24
CA GLU A 520 21.96 6.16 3.66
C GLU A 520 21.32 5.09 4.54
N ASP A 521 20.13 4.61 4.16
CA ASP A 521 19.42 3.54 4.88
C ASP A 521 20.21 2.23 4.88
N ARG A 522 20.88 1.89 3.76
CA ARG A 522 21.82 0.75 3.68
C ARG A 522 22.99 0.90 4.64
N LYS A 523 23.65 2.07 4.70
CA LYS A 523 24.75 2.34 5.64
C LYS A 523 24.30 2.24 7.10
N ARG A 524 23.13 2.80 7.43
CA ARG A 524 22.51 2.69 8.77
C ARG A 524 22.26 1.24 9.15
N ARG A 525 21.71 0.43 8.23
CA ARG A 525 21.51 -1.01 8.44
C ARG A 525 22.83 -1.71 8.80
N THR A 526 23.89 -1.51 8.03
CA THR A 526 25.20 -2.13 8.30
C THR A 526 25.77 -1.70 9.66
N LEU A 527 25.58 -0.44 10.07
CA LEU A 527 25.98 0.04 11.40
C LEU A 527 25.17 -0.63 12.53
N VAL A 528 23.86 -0.79 12.36
CA VAL A 528 22.99 -1.48 13.33
C VAL A 528 23.33 -2.98 13.41
N GLU A 529 23.59 -3.64 12.27
CA GLU A 529 24.04 -5.04 12.22
C GLU A 529 25.38 -5.22 12.96
N ALA A 530 26.37 -4.35 12.71
CA ALA A 530 27.65 -4.36 13.42
C ALA A 530 27.49 -4.12 14.93
N ARG A 531 26.65 -3.15 15.35
CA ARG A 531 26.32 -2.92 16.76
C ARG A 531 25.66 -4.14 17.42
N ASN A 532 24.71 -4.79 16.75
CA ASN A 532 24.03 -5.98 17.26
C ASN A 532 24.97 -7.19 17.40
N GLN A 533 25.88 -7.39 16.43
CA GLN A 533 26.91 -8.42 16.51
C GLN A 533 27.90 -8.13 17.64
N ALA A 534 28.31 -6.87 17.81
CA ALA A 534 29.18 -6.44 18.90
C ALA A 534 28.54 -6.65 20.28
N ASP A 535 27.28 -6.26 20.48
CA ASP A 535 26.56 -6.45 21.75
C ASP A 535 26.40 -7.94 22.09
N SER A 536 26.02 -8.75 21.09
CA SER A 536 25.92 -10.21 21.23
C SER A 536 27.24 -10.85 21.66
N LEU A 537 28.37 -10.42 21.06
CA LEU A 537 29.71 -10.89 21.41
C LEU A 537 30.15 -10.42 22.80
N VAL A 538 29.87 -9.16 23.16
CA VAL A 538 30.11 -8.60 24.49
C VAL A 538 29.35 -9.38 25.56
N TYR A 539 28.07 -9.67 25.33
CA TYR A 539 27.25 -10.47 26.25
C TYR A 539 27.77 -11.89 26.39
N ALA A 540 28.00 -12.59 25.27
CA ALA A 540 28.47 -13.97 25.28
C ALA A 540 29.84 -14.10 25.97
N THR A 541 30.78 -13.21 25.65
CA THR A 541 32.14 -13.24 26.22
C THR A 541 32.13 -12.86 27.70
N GLY A 542 31.33 -11.86 28.10
CA GLY A 542 31.14 -11.49 29.51
C GLY A 542 30.51 -12.61 30.33
N LYS A 543 29.58 -13.39 29.74
CA LYS A 543 29.04 -14.60 30.35
C LYS A 543 30.11 -15.68 30.50
N SER A 544 30.91 -15.96 29.46
CA SER A 544 31.98 -16.96 29.54
C SER A 544 33.02 -16.66 30.63
N ILE A 545 33.39 -15.38 30.84
CA ILE A 545 34.24 -14.98 31.98
C ILE A 545 33.58 -15.33 33.32
N LYS A 546 32.28 -15.04 33.46
CA LYS A 546 31.52 -15.29 34.70
C LYS A 546 31.35 -16.79 34.98
N ASP A 547 31.08 -17.59 33.95
CA ASP A 547 30.84 -19.03 34.07
C ASP A 547 32.15 -19.81 34.32
N LEU A 548 33.29 -19.32 33.81
CA LEU A 548 34.62 -19.88 34.11
C LEU A 548 35.16 -19.45 35.48
N GLY A 549 34.85 -18.23 35.94
CA GLY A 549 35.26 -17.73 37.26
C GLY A 549 36.78 -17.82 37.50
N ASP A 550 37.17 -18.42 38.62
CA ASP A 550 38.57 -18.56 39.05
C ASP A 550 39.43 -19.47 38.14
N LYS A 551 38.83 -20.12 37.13
CA LYS A 551 39.53 -20.96 36.15
C LYS A 551 40.23 -20.15 35.06
N VAL A 552 39.97 -18.84 34.96
CA VAL A 552 40.65 -17.93 34.03
C VAL A 552 41.81 -17.25 34.75
N ASP A 553 43.02 -17.31 34.18
CA ASP A 553 44.15 -16.55 34.74
C ASP A 553 43.89 -15.03 34.65
N ALA A 554 44.29 -14.28 35.70
CA ALA A 554 43.99 -12.86 35.82
C ALA A 554 44.41 -12.04 34.57
N LYS A 555 45.57 -12.34 33.99
CA LYS A 555 46.06 -11.67 32.78
C LYS A 555 45.15 -11.88 31.56
N THR A 556 44.53 -13.05 31.44
CA THR A 556 43.55 -13.34 30.38
C THR A 556 42.22 -12.66 30.67
N LYS A 557 41.77 -12.69 31.92
CA LYS A 557 40.54 -12.02 32.35
C LYS A 557 40.61 -10.51 32.10
N ASP A 558 41.66 -9.84 32.60
CA ASP A 558 41.89 -8.40 32.44
C ASP A 558 41.93 -7.99 30.96
N LYS A 559 42.60 -8.79 30.12
CA LYS A 559 42.66 -8.54 28.66
C LYS A 559 41.26 -8.56 28.04
N VAL A 560 40.45 -9.58 28.33
CA VAL A 560 39.13 -9.72 27.70
C VAL A 560 38.14 -8.70 28.26
N GLU A 561 38.18 -8.39 29.56
CA GLU A 561 37.37 -7.30 30.15
C GLU A 561 37.73 -5.93 29.55
N SER A 562 39.01 -5.68 29.27
CA SER A 562 39.47 -4.48 28.55
C SER A 562 38.94 -4.41 27.12
N GLU A 563 38.97 -5.51 26.35
CA GLU A 563 38.42 -5.51 24.98
C GLU A 563 36.89 -5.41 24.95
N ILE A 564 36.18 -5.95 25.97
CA ILE A 564 34.74 -5.72 26.15
C ILE A 564 34.45 -4.22 26.38
N ALA A 565 35.23 -3.56 27.23
CA ALA A 565 35.08 -2.13 27.50
C ALA A 565 35.41 -1.27 26.26
N ASN A 566 36.45 -1.66 25.52
CA ASN A 566 36.84 -1.04 24.24
C ASN A 566 35.73 -1.16 23.20
N LEU A 567 35.21 -2.37 22.95
CA LEU A 567 34.15 -2.60 21.98
C LEU A 567 32.85 -1.86 22.34
N ARG A 568 32.45 -1.85 23.63
CA ARG A 568 31.32 -1.02 24.10
C ARG A 568 31.49 0.45 23.75
N LYS A 569 32.68 1.01 23.96
CA LYS A 569 32.97 2.40 23.61
C LYS A 569 32.97 2.65 22.09
N LEU A 570 33.42 1.69 21.28
CA LEU A 570 33.35 1.78 19.82
C LEU A 570 31.90 1.76 19.32
N MET A 571 31.01 0.99 19.96
CA MET A 571 29.58 0.94 19.64
C MET A 571 28.85 2.28 19.88
N GLU A 572 29.36 3.16 20.75
CA GLU A 572 28.83 4.52 20.98
C GLU A 572 29.04 5.45 19.78
N GLY A 573 29.98 5.13 18.87
CA GLY A 573 30.26 5.85 17.63
C GLY A 573 29.64 5.20 16.39
N ASP A 574 29.71 5.89 15.26
CA ASP A 574 29.08 5.47 13.98
C ASP A 574 30.07 4.86 12.97
N ASP A 575 31.29 4.54 13.40
CA ASP A 575 32.34 3.95 12.56
C ASP A 575 32.24 2.41 12.51
N VAL A 576 31.66 1.92 11.41
CA VAL A 576 31.46 0.48 11.14
C VAL A 576 32.78 -0.29 11.06
N GLU A 577 33.84 0.29 10.48
CA GLU A 577 35.14 -0.38 10.36
C GLU A 577 35.80 -0.51 11.73
N ALA A 578 35.71 0.53 12.57
CA ALA A 578 36.22 0.48 13.93
C ALA A 578 35.45 -0.54 14.80
N ILE A 579 34.12 -0.60 14.69
CA ILE A 579 33.30 -1.61 15.39
C ILE A 579 33.68 -3.02 14.94
N ASN A 580 33.76 -3.28 13.63
CA ASN A 580 34.15 -4.59 13.10
C ASN A 580 35.54 -5.02 13.56
N LYS A 581 36.51 -4.11 13.56
CA LYS A 581 37.87 -4.37 14.09
C LYS A 581 37.87 -4.63 15.60
N GLY A 582 36.97 -3.99 16.34
CA GLY A 582 36.73 -4.28 17.76
C GLY A 582 36.13 -5.67 17.98
N ILE A 583 35.17 -6.09 17.14
CA ILE A 583 34.61 -7.46 17.13
C ILE A 583 35.72 -8.49 16.88
N GLU A 584 36.57 -8.28 15.88
CA GLU A 584 37.72 -9.15 15.59
C GLU A 584 38.68 -9.23 16.79
N THR A 585 39.01 -8.09 17.39
CA THR A 585 39.96 -8.02 18.52
C THR A 585 39.42 -8.73 19.77
N LEU A 586 38.14 -8.54 20.09
CA LEU A 586 37.47 -9.25 21.19
C LEU A 586 37.35 -10.75 20.89
N THR A 587 37.06 -11.15 19.65
CA THR A 587 37.02 -12.56 19.22
C THR A 587 38.38 -13.22 19.40
N GLN A 588 39.47 -12.56 18.99
CA GLN A 588 40.83 -13.07 19.19
C GLN A 588 41.20 -13.17 20.68
N ALA A 589 40.76 -12.22 21.50
CA ALA A 589 40.96 -12.29 22.95
C ALA A 589 40.15 -13.42 23.60
N SER A 590 38.94 -13.72 23.10
CA SER A 590 38.06 -14.75 23.64
C SER A 590 38.45 -16.19 23.28
N HIS A 591 39.27 -16.41 22.24
CA HIS A 591 39.77 -17.76 21.88
C HIS A 591 40.41 -18.49 23.07
N LYS A 592 41.20 -17.80 23.91
CA LYS A 592 41.82 -18.42 25.08
C LYS A 592 40.80 -18.81 26.17
N LEU A 593 39.66 -18.11 26.26
CA LEU A 593 38.54 -18.56 27.10
C LEU A 593 37.88 -19.82 26.53
N ALA A 594 37.72 -19.88 25.21
CA ALA A 594 37.18 -21.07 24.54
C ALA A 594 38.10 -22.30 24.72
N GLU A 595 39.43 -22.14 24.64
CA GLU A 595 40.40 -23.21 24.94
C GLU A 595 40.25 -23.74 26.38
N ILE A 596 40.03 -22.85 27.36
CA ILE A 596 39.79 -23.23 28.76
C ILE A 596 38.43 -23.93 28.94
N MET A 597 37.40 -23.54 28.18
CA MET A 597 36.11 -24.24 28.16
C MET A 597 36.22 -25.64 27.54
N TYR A 598 36.86 -25.76 26.37
CA TYR A 598 37.03 -27.04 25.66
C TYR A 598 37.92 -28.02 26.41
N SER A 599 39.00 -27.55 27.05
CA SER A 599 39.85 -28.41 27.89
C SER A 599 39.16 -28.91 29.16
N GLN A 600 38.05 -28.28 29.59
CA GLN A 600 37.18 -28.79 30.66
C GLN A 600 36.06 -29.73 30.15
N ALA A 601 35.59 -29.55 28.91
CA ALA A 601 34.69 -30.51 28.26
C ALA A 601 35.41 -31.80 27.82
N GLY A 602 36.72 -31.72 27.57
CA GLY A 602 37.57 -32.80 27.04
C GLY A 602 38.25 -33.69 28.10
N GLN A 603 37.56 -34.10 29.17
CA GLN A 603 38.06 -35.15 30.08
C GLN A 603 37.23 -36.44 29.97
N PRO A 604 37.79 -37.54 29.41
CA PRO A 604 37.11 -38.84 29.41
C PRO A 604 37.21 -39.51 30.79
N GLY A 605 36.09 -39.62 31.50
CA GLY A 605 36.00 -40.36 32.76
C GLY A 605 36.00 -41.88 32.53
N ALA A 606 37.17 -42.50 32.55
CA ALA A 606 37.32 -43.95 32.39
C ALA A 606 37.79 -44.65 33.69
N ALA A 607 36.89 -45.48 34.23
CA ALA A 607 37.11 -46.65 35.09
C ALA A 607 37.82 -46.50 36.46
N SER A 608 37.08 -46.87 37.51
CA SER A 608 37.57 -47.84 38.48
C SER A 608 36.57 -49.02 38.57
N ALA A 609 37.09 -50.25 38.62
CA ALA A 609 36.30 -51.46 38.71
C ALA A 609 36.41 -52.07 40.12
N GLY A 610 35.30 -52.59 40.67
CA GLY A 610 35.27 -53.25 41.97
C GLY A 610 34.00 -54.10 42.10
N ALA A 611 34.14 -55.37 42.50
CA ALA A 611 33.13 -56.40 42.27
C ALA A 611 32.24 -56.74 43.49
N ALA A 612 30.94 -56.93 43.23
CA ALA A 612 29.96 -57.79 43.91
C ALA A 612 28.63 -57.69 43.10
N GLY A 613 27.70 -58.64 43.04
CA GLY A 613 27.63 -59.97 43.66
C GLY A 613 26.17 -60.41 43.87
N ALA A 614 25.61 -61.16 42.90
CA ALA A 614 24.43 -62.04 42.97
C ALA A 614 23.00 -61.51 43.35
N ALA A 615 22.01 -62.11 42.66
CA ALA A 615 20.53 -62.14 42.85
C ALA A 615 19.70 -61.21 41.91
N GLY A 616 18.72 -61.69 41.12
CA GLY A 616 18.23 -63.07 40.92
C GLY A 616 17.26 -63.24 39.71
N ALA A 617 16.82 -64.49 39.48
CA ALA A 617 15.88 -64.99 38.45
C ALA A 617 14.56 -64.19 38.32
N THR A 618 14.09 -63.75 37.14
CA THR A 618 13.37 -64.41 35.99
C THR A 618 11.89 -64.83 36.19
N ALA A 619 11.13 -64.75 35.09
CA ALA A 619 9.71 -65.09 34.81
C ALA A 619 8.74 -63.91 35.00
N ALA A 620 7.99 -63.39 34.00
CA ALA A 620 7.36 -63.91 32.77
C ALA A 620 6.05 -64.70 33.00
N GLU A 621 4.93 -64.13 32.55
CA GLU A 621 3.68 -64.83 32.27
C GLU A 621 2.91 -64.11 31.14
N ALA A 622 2.03 -64.80 30.39
CA ALA A 622 1.57 -64.40 29.06
C ALA A 622 0.14 -64.87 28.68
N GLY A 623 -0.44 -64.24 27.65
CA GLY A 623 -1.70 -64.63 26.95
C GLY A 623 -2.95 -63.85 27.40
N ALA A 624 -3.97 -63.53 26.56
CA ALA A 624 -4.20 -63.69 25.11
C ALA A 624 -5.29 -62.65 24.64
N GLY A 625 -5.69 -62.46 23.37
CA GLY A 625 -5.46 -63.26 22.15
C GLY A 625 -5.68 -62.52 20.80
N ARG A 626 -6.85 -62.64 20.15
CA ARG A 626 -7.18 -62.33 18.72
C ARG A 626 -8.70 -62.18 18.48
N PRO A 627 -9.25 -61.91 17.25
CA PRO A 627 -8.69 -61.47 15.93
C PRO A 627 -9.31 -60.12 15.46
N ASP A 628 -9.17 -59.52 14.25
CA ASP A 628 -9.11 -59.93 12.81
C ASP A 628 -8.32 -58.86 11.98
N LYS A 629 -7.51 -59.18 10.94
CA LYS A 629 -7.81 -59.29 9.47
C LYS A 629 -8.28 -57.97 8.81
N ASP A 630 -7.81 -57.53 7.63
CA ASP A 630 -6.98 -58.12 6.56
C ASP A 630 -6.00 -57.11 5.89
N GLU A 631 -5.09 -57.70 5.12
CA GLU A 631 -4.21 -57.27 3.99
C GLU A 631 -4.64 -55.99 3.19
N ASP A 632 -3.75 -55.21 2.55
CA ASP A 632 -2.80 -55.60 1.48
C ASP A 632 -1.42 -54.93 1.53
N VAL A 633 -0.42 -55.62 0.97
CA VAL A 633 0.95 -55.14 0.67
C VAL A 633 1.16 -55.15 -0.84
N VAL A 634 1.78 -54.09 -1.39
CA VAL A 634 2.41 -54.14 -2.72
C VAL A 634 3.79 -53.51 -2.64
N ASP A 635 4.81 -54.37 -2.58
CA ASP A 635 6.19 -53.98 -2.91
C ASP A 635 6.32 -53.74 -4.42
N ALA A 636 7.16 -52.79 -4.80
CA ALA A 636 7.64 -52.65 -6.18
C ALA A 636 9.12 -52.21 -6.16
N ASP A 637 9.95 -52.96 -6.88
CA ASP A 637 11.40 -52.96 -6.73
C ASP A 637 12.14 -51.70 -7.22
N TYR A 638 13.35 -51.56 -6.68
CA TYR A 638 14.37 -50.58 -7.03
C TYR A 638 15.26 -51.09 -8.17
N GLU A 639 15.52 -50.28 -9.19
CA GLU A 639 16.52 -50.61 -10.23
C GLU A 639 17.40 -49.38 -10.57
N GLU A 640 18.65 -49.41 -10.09
CA GLU A 640 19.73 -48.50 -10.53
C GLU A 640 20.50 -49.16 -11.68
N VAL A 641 20.61 -48.48 -12.84
CA VAL A 641 21.51 -48.91 -13.92
C VAL A 641 22.29 -47.72 -14.51
N LYS A 642 23.49 -47.52 -13.95
CA LYS A 642 24.73 -46.96 -14.54
C LYS A 642 24.72 -45.57 -15.22
#